data_AF-A0A7Z0XZP4-F1
#
_entry.id   AF-A0A7Z0XZP4-F1
#
_cell.length_a   1.000
_cell.length_b   1.000
_cell.length_c   1.000
_cell.angle_alpha   90.00
_cell.angle_beta   90.00
_cell.angle_gamma   90.00
#
_symmetry.space_group_name_H-M   'P 1'
#
loop_
_entity.id
_entity.type
_entity.pdbx_description
1 polymer ?
#
loop_
_entity_poly.entity_id
_entity_poly.type
_entity_poly.pdbx_seq_one_letter_code
_entity_poly.pdbx_strand_id
1 'polypeptide(L)'
;YQAVLVALGLTCAGVLFSWNTNRQEITDAQQLAVTARDEHQNADKRLAALGELQREMARLQYRSQHGVPWYSRFGQSQNDDLLARLWPEYARSALPLLRDASAARLRDALTAWNALPADSDPRAKLSRDAYNWLKAWLMLNRPEKMDANFFTSTVMALWPRRDGVAPGVWQYEGPRQLAFLAQNLPSHPAWKIASDPQLVATTRSALLRLIGQRNAESALYQKMLVQVSRNYADMRLTDMTGDTDASRLFTTDDVVPGMFTRQAWDDAVQPAIDKVVSERRDEIDWVLSDNRHPVMQDISPEALKARLTERYFTDYASAWLDFLNSIRWQKAATLSDAIDQLTLMADVRQSPLVALMNTLNTQGRAGQQQEALTDSLVKSAKNLLSTDDAKAIDQKAGAHGPLDAAFGPVLGLMDTKGSGDNSLSLQTFLTRVIRVRLKLQQVTGAADPQAMMQALAQTVFQGKSVDITDTRDYGSLVAASLGQEWSGFGQAVFVQPMEQAWQQVLSPTAESINNQWQQAIVNDWQQDFNDRWPFSPDKQSEASLPLLSQYLRNDTGRITQFVKTSLGGVLRREGRHWVPDAIAAQGLHFNPDFLNALNQLSELADVAFTGGDASVHFALMGKPARDVMQTDLYLDQQKLDYHNQVENWQPFVWPDSQWKPHTTLTWTSVSAGERIYADYPGSWGFIRLLDRAQVQATDNSTFILSWKVKDGSPLNIMMRTDAGEGPLALLKLKGFRLPQQVFLDTDSVPDVPSDNGGGDGL
;
A
#
# COMPACT_ATOMS: atom_id res chain seq x y z
N TYR A 1 91.71 44.79 -19.14
CA TYR A 1 92.11 45.17 -17.78
C TYR A 1 90.99 45.90 -17.03
N GLN A 2 90.48 47.03 -17.52
CA GLN A 2 89.38 47.78 -16.87
C GLN A 2 88.09 46.96 -16.66
N ALA A 3 87.67 46.17 -17.66
CA ALA A 3 86.51 45.28 -17.52
C ALA A 3 86.67 44.22 -16.40
N VAL A 4 87.90 43.76 -16.16
CA VAL A 4 88.21 42.78 -15.10
C VAL A 4 88.13 43.44 -13.72
N LEU A 5 88.61 44.67 -13.58
CA LEU A 5 88.53 45.43 -12.32
C LEU A 5 87.08 45.81 -11.96
N VAL A 6 86.26 46.17 -12.94
CA VAL A 6 84.83 46.43 -12.73
C VAL A 6 84.10 45.15 -12.32
N ALA A 7 84.39 44.02 -12.97
CA ALA A 7 83.83 42.73 -12.59
C ALA A 7 84.23 42.33 -11.16
N LEU A 8 85.49 42.55 -10.76
CA LEU A 8 85.98 42.30 -9.41
C LEU A 8 85.33 43.22 -8.36
N GLY A 9 85.14 44.50 -8.67
CA GLY A 9 84.43 45.43 -7.79
C GLY A 9 82.97 45.04 -7.58
N LEU A 10 82.28 44.62 -8.64
CA LEU A 10 80.88 44.17 -8.59
C LEU A 10 80.71 42.85 -7.82
N THR A 11 81.65 41.90 -7.96
CA THR A 11 81.60 40.65 -7.18
C THR A 11 81.90 40.88 -5.70
N CYS A 12 82.88 41.74 -5.36
CA CYS A 12 83.14 42.12 -3.97
C CYS A 12 81.94 42.84 -3.32
N ALA A 13 81.31 43.76 -4.05
CA ALA A 13 80.09 44.43 -3.59
C ALA A 13 78.93 43.43 -3.40
N GLY A 14 78.76 42.49 -4.33
CA GLY A 14 77.76 41.42 -4.24
C GLY A 14 77.98 40.48 -3.05
N VAL A 15 79.23 40.10 -2.75
CA VAL A 15 79.58 39.27 -1.58
C VAL A 15 79.31 40.02 -0.27
N LEU A 16 79.68 41.30 -0.16
CA LEU A 16 79.42 42.11 1.04
C LEU A 16 77.92 42.32 1.28
N PHE A 17 77.16 42.58 0.22
CA PHE A 17 75.70 42.71 0.31
C PHE A 17 75.03 41.38 0.71
N SER A 18 75.46 40.27 0.11
CA SER A 18 75.01 38.93 0.46
C SER A 18 75.33 38.60 1.93
N TRP A 19 76.52 38.94 2.42
CA TRP A 19 76.91 38.71 3.82
C TRP A 19 76.06 39.53 4.79
N ASN A 20 75.85 40.82 4.53
CA ASN A 20 75.03 41.68 5.40
C ASN A 20 73.59 41.17 5.46
N THR A 21 73.02 40.79 4.31
CA THR A 21 71.66 40.27 4.21
C THR A 21 71.50 38.97 4.99
N ASN A 22 72.42 38.00 4.82
CA ASN A 22 72.36 36.73 5.56
C ASN A 22 72.61 36.94 7.07
N ARG A 23 73.52 37.84 7.47
CA ARG A 23 73.78 38.15 8.88
C ARG A 23 72.56 38.78 9.56
N GLN A 24 71.89 39.71 8.88
CA GLN A 24 70.68 40.35 9.39
C GLN A 24 69.56 39.31 9.56
N GLU A 25 69.30 38.48 8.54
CA GLU A 25 68.28 37.43 8.59
C GLU A 25 68.54 36.40 9.71
N ILE A 26 69.81 36.05 9.97
CA ILE A 26 70.19 35.19 11.11
C ILE A 26 69.93 35.90 12.45
N THR A 27 70.31 37.18 12.57
CA THR A 27 70.20 37.93 13.83
C THR A 27 68.72 38.15 14.20
N ASP A 28 67.90 38.53 13.22
CA ASP A 28 66.46 38.75 13.40
C ASP A 28 65.76 37.43 13.79
N ALA A 29 66.05 36.33 13.09
CA ALA A 29 65.48 35.02 13.40
C ALA A 29 65.92 34.51 14.79
N GLN A 30 67.16 34.75 15.20
CA GLN A 30 67.64 34.43 16.55
C GLN A 30 66.91 35.24 17.62
N GLN A 31 66.72 36.54 17.42
CA GLN A 31 66.00 37.39 18.37
C GLN A 31 64.54 36.98 18.52
N LEU A 32 63.87 36.64 17.41
CA LEU A 32 62.50 36.11 17.42
C LEU A 32 62.42 34.78 18.17
N ALA A 33 63.34 33.85 17.91
CA ALA A 33 63.41 32.57 18.61
C ALA A 33 63.64 32.72 20.13
N VAL A 34 64.54 33.63 20.53
CA VAL A 34 64.81 33.94 21.95
C VAL A 34 63.58 34.56 22.63
N THR A 35 62.87 35.45 21.94
CA THR A 35 61.68 36.11 22.50
C THR A 35 60.50 35.15 22.61
N ALA A 36 60.30 34.26 21.63
CA ALA A 36 59.23 33.27 21.65
C ALA A 36 59.39 32.23 22.78
N ARG A 37 60.64 31.89 23.12
CA ARG A 37 60.96 30.91 24.18
C ARG A 37 61.03 31.48 25.60
N ASP A 38 61.12 32.80 25.77
CA ASP A 38 61.29 33.42 27.10
C ASP A 38 60.00 33.32 27.93
N GLU A 39 59.98 32.38 28.89
CA GLU A 39 58.83 32.12 29.76
C GLU A 39 58.49 33.26 30.71
N HIS A 40 59.41 34.21 30.93
CA HIS A 40 59.16 35.40 31.74
C HIS A 40 58.35 36.48 31.00
N GLN A 41 58.19 36.35 29.67
CA GLN A 41 57.36 37.24 28.87
C GLN A 41 55.89 36.79 28.87
N ASN A 42 54.98 37.76 28.76
CA ASN A 42 53.56 37.50 28.61
C ASN A 42 53.27 36.67 27.35
N ALA A 43 52.25 35.80 27.42
CA ALA A 43 51.87 34.89 26.35
C ALA A 43 51.60 35.62 25.01
N ASP A 44 50.99 36.80 25.04
CA ASP A 44 50.80 37.68 23.87
C ASP A 44 52.12 37.98 23.14
N LYS A 45 53.16 38.38 23.87
CA LYS A 45 54.46 38.72 23.28
C LYS A 45 55.16 37.49 22.70
N ARG A 46 55.07 36.36 23.41
CA ARG A 46 55.66 35.10 22.95
C ARG A 46 54.96 34.60 21.68
N LEU A 47 53.63 34.70 21.61
CA LEU A 47 52.85 34.33 20.42
C LEU A 47 53.09 35.27 19.24
N ALA A 48 53.23 36.58 19.47
CA ALA A 48 53.58 37.52 18.42
C ALA A 48 54.98 37.23 17.84
N ALA A 49 55.97 37.01 18.71
CA ALA A 49 57.32 36.61 18.29
C ALA A 49 57.33 35.25 17.56
N LEU A 50 56.50 34.30 18.01
CA LEU A 50 56.33 33.01 17.35
C LEU A 50 55.70 33.16 15.95
N GLY A 51 54.70 34.02 15.79
CA GLY A 51 54.07 34.29 14.50
C GLY A 51 55.03 34.92 13.49
N GLU A 52 55.86 35.86 13.93
CA GLU A 52 56.95 36.40 13.10
C GLU A 52 58.00 35.33 12.75
N LEU A 53 58.39 34.51 13.74
CA LEU A 53 59.33 33.40 13.51
C LEU A 53 58.79 32.42 12.46
N GLN A 54 57.50 32.07 12.53
CA GLN A 54 56.86 31.20 11.53
C GLN A 54 56.82 31.82 10.14
N ARG A 55 56.58 33.14 10.02
CA ARG A 55 56.64 33.84 8.73
C ARG A 55 58.03 33.76 8.11
N GLU A 56 59.07 34.00 8.90
CA GLU A 56 60.45 33.85 8.43
C GLU A 56 60.76 32.40 8.06
N MET A 57 60.36 31.42 8.86
CA MET A 57 60.55 30.00 8.54
C MET A 57 59.78 29.59 7.27
N ALA A 58 58.53 30.02 7.08
CA ALA A 58 57.75 29.76 5.88
C ALA A 58 58.43 30.36 4.63
N ARG A 59 59.01 31.56 4.76
CA ARG A 59 59.79 32.20 3.70
C ARG A 59 61.07 31.42 3.38
N LEU A 60 61.80 30.93 4.39
CA LEU A 60 62.98 30.09 4.19
C LEU A 60 62.63 28.75 3.53
N GLN A 61 61.51 28.12 3.92
CA GLN A 61 60.98 26.91 3.29
C GLN A 61 60.64 27.14 1.81
N TYR A 62 59.92 28.23 1.52
CA TYR A 62 59.58 28.61 0.15
C TYR A 62 60.82 28.78 -0.73
N ARG A 63 61.86 29.45 -0.22
CA ARG A 63 63.15 29.65 -0.90
C ARG A 63 63.95 28.36 -1.08
N SER A 64 63.85 27.42 -0.15
CA SER A 64 64.48 26.10 -0.29
C SER A 64 63.90 25.34 -1.48
N GLN A 65 62.59 25.48 -1.72
CA GLN A 65 61.88 24.83 -2.83
C GLN A 65 61.97 25.59 -4.17
N HIS A 66 61.93 26.92 -4.16
CA HIS A 66 61.80 27.76 -5.37
C HIS A 66 63.07 28.54 -5.72
N GLY A 67 64.14 28.38 -4.93
CA GLY A 67 65.42 29.05 -5.09
C GLY A 67 65.54 30.35 -4.28
N VAL A 68 66.72 30.55 -3.72
CA VAL A 68 67.06 31.73 -2.91
C VAL A 68 67.19 32.97 -3.82
N PRO A 69 66.88 34.21 -3.40
CA PRO A 69 67.07 35.39 -4.24
C PRO A 69 68.53 35.60 -4.67
N TRP A 70 68.76 36.13 -5.89
CA TRP A 70 70.10 36.26 -6.49
C TRP A 70 71.07 37.10 -5.64
N TYR A 71 70.56 38.12 -4.95
CA TYR A 71 71.36 39.01 -4.10
C TYR A 71 71.88 38.35 -2.81
N SER A 72 71.39 37.15 -2.48
CA SER A 72 71.85 36.32 -1.35
C SER A 72 72.62 35.07 -1.79
N ARG A 73 72.88 34.89 -3.10
CA ARG A 73 73.47 33.66 -3.70
C ARG A 73 74.98 33.65 -3.86
N PHE A 74 75.73 34.73 -3.61
CA PHE A 74 77.18 34.85 -3.89
C PHE A 74 78.08 33.90 -3.06
N GLY A 75 77.82 32.59 -3.06
CA GLY A 75 78.51 31.55 -2.29
C GLY A 75 78.18 31.52 -0.80
N GLN A 76 77.29 32.39 -0.30
CA GLN A 76 77.08 32.60 1.14
C GLN A 76 75.64 32.40 1.62
N SER A 77 74.75 31.82 0.82
CA SER A 77 73.37 31.58 1.27
C SER A 77 73.34 30.68 2.49
N GLN A 78 72.80 31.19 3.60
CA GLN A 78 72.59 30.45 4.86
C GLN A 78 71.15 29.94 4.98
N ASN A 79 70.33 29.99 3.92
CA ASN A 79 68.89 29.69 3.96
C ASN A 79 68.57 28.33 4.63
N ASP A 80 69.14 27.24 4.10
CA ASP A 80 68.82 25.89 4.56
C ASP A 80 69.47 25.57 5.92
N ASP A 81 70.69 26.05 6.15
CA ASP A 81 71.40 25.93 7.43
C ASP A 81 70.67 26.68 8.56
N LEU A 82 70.16 27.88 8.27
CA LEU A 82 69.35 28.66 9.19
C LEU A 82 68.03 27.96 9.47
N LEU A 83 67.31 27.53 8.43
CA LEU A 83 66.05 26.79 8.58
C LEU A 83 66.23 25.53 9.46
N ALA A 84 67.28 24.75 9.20
CA ALA A 84 67.62 23.57 9.99
C ALA A 84 67.88 23.89 11.48
N ARG A 85 68.54 25.03 11.76
CA ARG A 85 68.82 25.49 13.13
C ARG A 85 67.61 26.11 13.83
N LEU A 86 66.65 26.67 13.08
CA LEU A 86 65.44 27.26 13.65
C LEU A 86 64.41 26.20 14.07
N TRP A 87 64.36 25.03 13.42
CA TRP A 87 63.39 23.98 13.79
C TRP A 87 63.42 23.55 15.26
N PRO A 88 64.58 23.27 15.89
CA PRO A 88 64.64 22.98 17.33
C PRO A 88 64.17 24.14 18.21
N GLU A 89 64.50 25.39 17.87
CA GLU A 89 64.10 26.57 18.65
C GLU A 89 62.61 26.88 18.48
N TYR A 90 62.08 26.70 17.27
CA TYR A 90 60.65 26.71 17.01
C TYR A 90 59.93 25.65 17.84
N ALA A 91 60.42 24.40 17.85
CA ALA A 91 59.79 23.33 18.63
C ALA A 91 59.75 23.65 20.13
N ARG A 92 60.84 24.19 20.71
CA ARG A 92 60.89 24.59 22.12
C ARG A 92 59.87 25.65 22.51
N SER A 93 59.52 26.55 21.58
CA SER A 93 58.55 27.63 21.82
C SER A 93 57.12 27.22 21.42
N ALA A 94 56.94 26.65 20.24
CA ALA A 94 55.66 26.31 19.65
C ALA A 94 54.98 25.08 20.28
N LEU A 95 55.73 24.05 20.70
CA LEU A 95 55.11 22.83 21.22
C LEU A 95 54.34 23.10 22.52
N PRO A 96 54.89 23.77 23.54
CA PRO A 96 54.13 24.10 24.74
C PRO A 96 52.97 25.07 24.45
N LEU A 97 53.22 26.09 23.61
CA LEU A 97 52.23 27.14 23.34
C LEU A 97 51.09 26.68 22.45
N LEU A 98 51.33 25.82 21.47
CA LEU A 98 50.34 25.44 20.47
C LEU A 98 49.94 23.98 20.62
N ARG A 99 50.89 23.04 20.48
CA ARG A 99 50.60 21.60 20.49
C ARG A 99 50.02 21.14 21.83
N ASP A 100 50.74 21.38 22.92
CA ASP A 100 50.40 20.85 24.24
C ASP A 100 49.15 21.53 24.80
N ALA A 101 49.01 22.84 24.55
CA ALA A 101 47.79 23.56 24.89
C ALA A 101 46.57 23.06 24.10
N SER A 102 46.72 22.79 22.79
CA SER A 102 45.64 22.21 21.97
C SER A 102 45.30 20.79 22.43
N ALA A 103 46.31 19.98 22.73
CA ALA A 103 46.14 18.63 23.27
C ALA A 103 45.38 18.68 24.59
N ALA A 104 45.76 19.54 25.54
CA ALA A 104 45.07 19.71 26.81
C ALA A 104 43.58 20.05 26.61
N ARG A 105 43.25 21.01 25.73
CA ARG A 105 41.85 21.36 25.43
C ARG A 105 41.07 20.20 24.82
N LEU A 106 41.65 19.48 23.86
CA LEU A 106 41.03 18.30 23.26
C LEU A 106 40.81 17.19 24.29
N ARG A 107 41.79 16.95 25.17
CA ARG A 107 41.70 15.99 26.27
C ARG A 107 40.55 16.34 27.21
N ASP A 108 40.47 17.60 27.65
CA ASP A 108 39.43 18.08 28.57
C ASP A 108 38.03 17.97 27.96
N ALA A 109 37.90 18.27 26.67
CA ALA A 109 36.62 18.16 25.96
C ALA A 109 36.17 16.68 25.83
N LEU A 110 37.11 15.79 25.50
CA LEU A 110 36.85 14.36 25.39
C LEU A 110 36.52 13.72 26.75
N THR A 111 37.23 14.10 27.83
CA THR A 111 36.92 13.61 29.19
C THR A 111 35.57 14.13 29.68
N ALA A 112 35.26 15.40 29.46
CA ALA A 112 33.97 15.98 29.80
C ALA A 112 32.81 15.31 29.05
N TRP A 113 32.96 15.06 27.74
CA TRP A 113 31.95 14.35 26.96
C TRP A 113 31.79 12.89 27.41
N ASN A 114 32.89 12.19 27.68
CA ASN A 114 32.84 10.81 28.17
C ASN A 114 32.14 10.68 29.53
N ALA A 115 32.19 11.72 30.38
CA ALA A 115 31.54 11.76 31.68
C ALA A 115 30.01 11.98 31.62
N LEU A 116 29.45 12.38 30.47
CA LEU A 116 27.99 12.54 30.30
C LEU A 116 27.27 11.18 30.42
N PRO A 117 26.02 11.11 30.92
CA PRO A 117 25.26 9.84 30.91
C PRO A 117 25.02 9.32 29.48
N ALA A 118 25.07 7.99 29.31
CA ALA A 118 25.03 7.33 27.99
C ALA A 118 23.79 7.69 27.15
N ASP A 119 22.63 7.82 27.79
CA ASP A 119 21.34 8.09 27.13
C ASP A 119 20.88 9.55 27.25
N SER A 120 21.81 10.48 27.52
CA SER A 120 21.46 11.90 27.71
C SER A 120 21.45 12.69 26.40
N ASP A 121 20.44 13.55 26.22
CA ASP A 121 20.33 14.47 25.07
C ASP A 121 21.62 15.31 24.81
N PRO A 122 22.31 15.86 25.83
CA PRO A 122 23.57 16.58 25.61
C PRO A 122 24.66 15.70 24.97
N ARG A 123 24.74 14.42 25.36
CA ARG A 123 25.73 13.48 24.80
C ARG A 123 25.46 13.19 23.34
N ALA A 124 24.18 13.02 22.97
CA ALA A 124 23.75 12.84 21.58
C ALA A 124 24.04 14.09 20.72
N LYS A 125 23.70 15.29 21.21
CA LYS A 125 23.93 16.56 20.49
C LYS A 125 25.42 16.83 20.24
N LEU A 126 26.28 16.56 21.21
CA LEU A 126 27.73 16.79 21.12
C LEU A 126 28.50 15.64 20.46
N SER A 127 27.84 14.55 20.04
CA SER A 127 28.51 13.37 19.48
C SER A 127 29.38 13.67 18.26
N ARG A 128 28.93 14.58 17.38
CA ARG A 128 29.69 15.00 16.20
C ARG A 128 30.93 15.80 16.59
N ASP A 129 30.82 16.68 17.57
CA ASP A 129 31.95 17.46 18.07
C ASP A 129 32.95 16.56 18.79
N ALA A 130 32.48 15.61 19.60
CA ALA A 130 33.32 14.60 20.24
C ALA A 130 34.09 13.74 19.24
N TYR A 131 33.46 13.35 18.13
CA TYR A 131 34.15 12.69 17.02
C TYR A 131 35.25 13.59 16.43
N ASN A 132 34.95 14.87 16.17
CA ASN A 132 35.93 15.80 15.62
C ASN A 132 37.11 16.02 16.57
N TRP A 133 36.85 16.16 17.88
CA TRP A 133 37.89 16.29 18.90
C TRP A 133 38.76 15.03 18.98
N LEU A 134 38.16 13.84 18.91
CA LEU A 134 38.90 12.57 18.87
C LEU A 134 39.78 12.49 17.62
N LYS A 135 39.25 12.87 16.45
CA LYS A 135 40.01 12.91 15.20
C LYS A 135 41.20 13.87 15.29
N ALA A 136 40.99 15.09 15.80
CA ALA A 136 42.07 16.07 15.99
C ALA A 136 43.12 15.61 17.02
N TRP A 137 42.69 14.94 18.10
CA TRP A 137 43.60 14.34 19.09
C TRP A 137 44.46 13.23 18.46
N LEU A 138 43.85 12.35 17.67
CA LEU A 138 44.57 11.29 16.97
C LEU A 138 45.53 11.84 15.91
N MET A 139 45.23 12.96 15.25
CA MET A 139 46.18 13.64 14.33
C MET A 139 47.46 14.12 15.04
N LEU A 140 47.36 14.56 16.30
CA LEU A 140 48.54 14.94 17.10
C LEU A 140 49.37 13.72 17.52
N ASN A 141 48.72 12.56 17.68
CA ASN A 141 49.38 11.30 18.04
C ASN A 141 49.96 10.56 16.81
N ARG A 142 49.29 10.68 15.67
CA ARG A 142 49.60 10.09 14.35
C ARG A 142 49.76 11.20 13.30
N PRO A 143 50.92 11.88 13.27
CA PRO A 143 51.16 13.00 12.37
C PRO A 143 50.96 12.66 10.89
N GLU A 144 51.13 11.40 10.48
CA GLU A 144 50.89 10.93 9.12
C GLU A 144 49.44 11.03 8.65
N LYS A 145 48.48 11.19 9.58
CA LYS A 145 47.05 11.41 9.29
C LYS A 145 46.62 12.87 9.44
N MET A 146 47.57 13.79 9.61
CA MET A 146 47.30 15.21 9.85
C MET A 146 46.64 15.90 8.64
N ASP A 147 45.45 16.45 8.86
CA ASP A 147 44.83 17.44 7.97
C ASP A 147 44.88 18.80 8.66
N ALA A 148 45.73 19.70 8.15
CA ALA A 148 45.97 20.99 8.77
C ALA A 148 44.73 21.90 8.82
N ASN A 149 43.87 21.84 7.81
CA ASN A 149 42.66 22.67 7.77
C ASN A 149 41.61 22.15 8.75
N PHE A 150 41.41 20.83 8.78
CA PHE A 150 40.51 20.18 9.74
C PHE A 150 40.97 20.40 11.18
N PHE A 151 42.25 20.16 11.47
CA PHE A 151 42.82 20.32 12.81
C PHE A 151 42.68 21.77 13.30
N THR A 152 43.07 22.74 12.48
CA THR A 152 42.99 24.16 12.82
C THR A 152 41.56 24.59 13.11
N SER A 153 40.62 24.24 12.23
CA SER A 153 39.20 24.61 12.39
C SER A 153 38.60 23.99 13.65
N THR A 154 38.90 22.72 13.91
CA THR A 154 38.41 21.98 15.09
C THR A 154 38.95 22.56 16.39
N VAL A 155 40.26 22.83 16.45
CA VAL A 155 40.89 23.40 17.64
C VAL A 155 40.42 24.84 17.88
N MET A 156 40.28 25.67 16.84
CA MET A 156 39.81 27.05 17.00
C MET A 156 38.34 27.11 17.44
N ALA A 157 37.49 26.17 17.01
CA ALA A 157 36.11 26.05 17.48
C ALA A 157 36.06 25.68 18.98
N LEU A 158 36.96 24.78 19.42
CA LEU A 158 37.05 24.36 20.82
C LEU A 158 37.76 25.40 21.71
N TRP A 159 38.67 26.19 21.13
CA TRP A 159 39.53 27.13 21.83
C TRP A 159 39.39 28.56 21.27
N PRO A 160 38.20 29.19 21.37
CA PRO A 160 37.94 30.51 20.79
C PRO A 160 38.61 31.66 21.56
N ARG A 161 38.97 31.45 22.83
CA ARG A 161 39.67 32.41 23.70
C ARG A 161 40.81 31.72 24.42
N ARG A 162 41.94 32.41 24.53
CA ARG A 162 43.14 31.91 25.19
C ARG A 162 43.48 32.78 26.41
N ASP A 163 43.68 32.12 27.54
CA ASP A 163 44.05 32.80 28.77
C ASP A 163 45.40 33.51 28.62
N GLY A 164 45.47 34.77 29.08
CA GLY A 164 46.66 35.61 28.95
C GLY A 164 46.92 36.16 27.54
N VAL A 165 45.94 36.07 26.64
CA VAL A 165 46.02 36.57 25.25
C VAL A 165 44.76 37.34 24.87
N ALA A 166 44.91 38.51 24.24
CA ALA A 166 43.75 39.30 23.82
C ALA A 166 42.90 38.53 22.79
N PRO A 167 41.55 38.51 22.89
CA PRO A 167 40.70 37.69 22.00
C PRO A 167 40.90 37.97 20.51
N GLY A 168 41.04 39.23 20.11
CA GLY A 168 41.28 39.61 18.72
C GLY A 168 42.64 39.16 18.19
N VAL A 169 43.67 39.12 19.06
CA VAL A 169 45.00 38.61 18.72
C VAL A 169 44.94 37.10 18.50
N TRP A 170 44.30 36.36 19.41
CA TRP A 170 44.18 34.91 19.27
C TRP A 170 43.36 34.49 18.05
N GLN A 171 42.25 35.19 17.75
CA GLN A 171 41.43 34.89 16.57
C GLN A 171 42.15 35.16 15.24
N TYR A 172 43.10 36.10 15.22
CA TYR A 172 43.89 36.43 14.03
C TYR A 172 45.12 35.51 13.88
N GLU A 173 45.91 35.35 14.95
CA GLU A 173 47.16 34.61 14.95
C GLU A 173 46.95 33.09 15.09
N GLY A 174 46.05 32.67 15.97
CA GLY A 174 45.83 31.26 16.32
C GLY A 174 45.62 30.33 15.12
N PRO A 175 44.71 30.63 14.16
CA PRO A 175 44.51 29.79 13.00
C PRO A 175 45.77 29.62 12.15
N ARG A 176 46.52 30.71 11.92
CA ARG A 176 47.75 30.67 11.11
C ARG A 176 48.84 29.87 11.79
N GLN A 177 48.99 30.07 13.11
CA GLN A 177 50.02 29.41 13.89
C GLN A 177 49.76 27.90 14.05
N LEU A 178 48.51 27.52 14.25
CA LEU A 178 48.08 26.11 14.29
C LEU A 178 48.19 25.46 12.91
N ALA A 179 47.82 26.16 11.82
CA ALA A 179 47.96 25.65 10.47
C ALA A 179 49.44 25.39 10.12
N PHE A 180 50.34 26.32 10.45
CA PHE A 180 51.78 26.14 10.23
C PHE A 180 52.34 24.95 11.03
N LEU A 181 51.96 24.81 12.31
CA LEU A 181 52.33 23.65 13.12
C LEU A 181 51.83 22.35 12.48
N ALA A 182 50.54 22.30 12.10
CA ALA A 182 49.91 21.10 11.56
C ALA A 182 50.49 20.69 10.20
N GLN A 183 50.80 21.65 9.31
CA GLN A 183 51.44 21.36 8.03
C GLN A 183 52.84 20.76 8.19
N ASN A 184 53.58 21.17 9.22
CA ASN A 184 54.96 20.73 9.44
C ASN A 184 55.07 19.52 10.39
N LEU A 185 54.01 19.17 11.13
CA LEU A 185 54.00 18.03 12.06
C LEU A 185 54.40 16.69 11.39
N PRO A 186 53.91 16.33 10.18
CA PRO A 186 54.29 15.07 9.52
C PRO A 186 55.79 14.97 9.23
N SER A 187 56.45 16.09 8.93
CA SER A 187 57.90 16.18 8.67
C SER A 187 58.74 16.14 9.94
N HIS A 188 58.12 16.24 11.13
CA HIS A 188 58.78 16.20 12.43
C HIS A 188 58.13 15.18 13.38
N PRO A 189 58.33 13.86 13.18
CA PRO A 189 57.67 12.82 13.98
C PRO A 189 57.94 12.89 15.50
N ALA A 190 59.05 13.52 15.91
CA ALA A 190 59.39 13.76 17.30
C ALA A 190 58.41 14.71 18.01
N TRP A 191 57.60 15.47 17.27
CA TRP A 191 56.61 16.41 17.81
C TRP A 191 55.28 15.76 18.17
N LYS A 192 55.09 14.45 17.96
CA LYS A 192 53.86 13.76 18.37
C LYS A 192 53.61 13.87 19.87
N ILE A 193 52.34 13.90 20.27
CA ILE A 193 51.95 13.82 21.68
C ILE A 193 52.08 12.38 22.21
N ALA A 194 52.14 12.22 23.53
CA ALA A 194 52.06 10.91 24.16
C ALA A 194 50.71 10.23 23.87
N SER A 195 50.73 8.89 23.74
CA SER A 195 49.50 8.12 23.55
C SER A 195 48.72 7.99 24.85
N ASP A 196 47.41 8.26 24.80
CA ASP A 196 46.47 7.92 25.87
C ASP A 196 45.48 6.87 25.35
N PRO A 197 45.84 5.57 25.44
CA PRO A 197 45.01 4.50 24.91
C PRO A 197 43.67 4.36 25.64
N GLN A 198 43.59 4.75 26.92
CA GLN A 198 42.37 4.65 27.70
C GLN A 198 41.35 5.71 27.25
N LEU A 199 41.76 6.97 27.13
CA LEU A 199 40.90 8.04 26.62
C LEU A 199 40.36 7.71 25.21
N VAL A 200 41.25 7.21 24.33
CA VAL A 200 40.88 6.83 22.97
C VAL A 200 39.89 5.66 22.98
N ALA A 201 40.15 4.59 23.72
CA ALA A 201 39.26 3.43 23.78
C ALA A 201 37.88 3.76 24.37
N THR A 202 37.82 4.54 25.46
CA THR A 202 36.56 4.96 26.08
C THR A 202 35.75 5.84 25.13
N THR A 203 36.38 6.81 24.45
CA THR A 203 35.68 7.67 23.49
C THR A 203 35.18 6.89 22.29
N ARG A 204 36.00 5.99 21.72
CA ARG A 204 35.61 5.16 20.57
C ARG A 204 34.41 4.27 20.88
N SER A 205 34.46 3.54 21.99
CA SER A 205 33.36 2.66 22.40
C SER A 205 32.05 3.43 22.65
N ALA A 206 32.15 4.62 23.24
CA ALA A 206 31.02 5.52 23.43
C ALA A 206 30.42 6.03 22.11
N LEU A 207 31.25 6.49 21.17
CA LEU A 207 30.80 6.97 19.86
C LEU A 207 30.18 5.84 19.04
N LEU A 208 30.78 4.64 19.06
CA LEU A 208 30.26 3.46 18.35
C LEU A 208 28.86 3.05 18.85
N ARG A 209 28.61 3.08 20.17
CA ARG A 209 27.28 2.78 20.73
C ARG A 209 26.22 3.78 20.27
N LEU A 210 26.60 5.05 20.11
CA LEU A 210 25.69 6.13 19.70
C LEU A 210 25.42 6.08 18.18
N ILE A 211 26.42 5.73 17.39
CA ILE A 211 26.32 5.53 15.93
C ILE A 211 25.48 4.28 15.59
N GLY A 212 25.51 3.25 16.43
CA GLY A 212 24.67 2.06 16.28
C GLY A 212 23.16 2.30 16.48
N GLN A 213 22.73 3.51 16.84
CA GLN A 213 21.30 3.85 16.95
C GLN A 213 20.71 4.23 15.58
N ARG A 214 19.59 3.58 15.21
CA ARG A 214 18.85 3.66 13.93
C ARG A 214 18.54 5.07 13.37
N ASN A 215 18.65 6.13 14.18
CA ASN A 215 18.29 7.49 13.80
C ASN A 215 19.28 8.15 12.82
N ALA A 216 20.54 7.74 12.81
CA ALA A 216 21.55 8.32 11.91
C ALA A 216 21.35 7.89 10.43
N GLU A 217 20.92 6.64 10.20
CA GLU A 217 20.75 6.08 8.85
C GLU A 217 19.57 6.72 8.12
N SER A 218 18.47 7.00 8.84
CA SER A 218 17.30 7.66 8.25
C SER A 218 17.58 9.09 7.79
N ALA A 219 18.40 9.84 8.54
CA ALA A 219 18.80 11.19 8.14
C ALA A 219 19.72 11.18 6.91
N LEU A 220 20.64 10.20 6.82
CA LEU A 220 21.53 10.02 5.66
C LEU A 220 20.74 9.67 4.40
N TYR A 221 19.81 8.72 4.51
CA TYR A 221 18.95 8.30 3.42
C TYR A 221 18.11 9.47 2.88
N GLN A 222 17.45 10.22 3.76
CA GLN A 222 16.61 11.36 3.36
C GLN A 222 17.43 12.48 2.71
N LYS A 223 18.60 12.79 3.26
CA LYS A 223 19.49 13.81 2.67
C LYS A 223 19.95 13.41 1.27
N MET A 224 20.30 12.14 1.07
CA MET A 224 20.68 11.59 -0.23
C MET A 224 19.51 11.71 -1.22
N LEU A 225 18.30 11.27 -0.85
CA LEU A 225 17.14 11.35 -1.73
C LEU A 225 16.81 12.79 -2.15
N VAL A 226 16.84 13.76 -1.22
CA VAL A 226 16.58 15.18 -1.54
C VAL A 226 17.60 15.76 -2.53
N GLN A 227 18.84 15.23 -2.55
CA GLN A 227 19.83 15.64 -3.54
C GLN A 227 19.54 15.05 -4.91
N VAL A 228 19.15 13.78 -4.96
CA VAL A 228 18.78 13.09 -6.22
C VAL A 228 17.50 13.70 -6.81
N SER A 229 16.48 13.94 -5.99
CA SER A 229 15.16 14.40 -6.44
C SER A 229 15.17 15.72 -7.21
N ARG A 230 16.20 16.56 -7.03
CA ARG A 230 16.33 17.85 -7.74
C ARG A 230 16.68 17.71 -9.22
N ASN A 231 17.22 16.56 -9.62
CA ASN A 231 17.75 16.35 -10.97
C ASN A 231 16.87 15.46 -11.85
N TYR A 232 15.81 14.85 -11.30
CA TYR A 232 14.92 13.93 -12.00
C TYR A 232 13.48 14.43 -11.90
N ALA A 233 12.85 14.65 -13.05
CA ALA A 233 11.43 15.02 -13.12
C ALA A 233 10.53 13.80 -12.87
N ASP A 234 9.35 14.05 -12.32
CA ASP A 234 8.35 13.02 -12.06
C ASP A 234 7.84 12.39 -13.37
N MET A 235 7.69 11.07 -13.36
CA MET A 235 7.25 10.28 -14.50
C MET A 235 5.72 10.15 -14.50
N ARG A 236 5.09 10.61 -15.58
CA ARG A 236 3.64 10.57 -15.79
C ARG A 236 3.25 9.37 -16.66
N LEU A 237 1.95 9.03 -16.67
CA LEU A 237 1.42 7.97 -17.52
C LEU A 237 1.77 8.16 -19.02
N THR A 238 1.77 9.40 -19.51
CA THR A 238 2.14 9.73 -20.90
C THR A 238 3.60 9.40 -21.20
N ASP A 239 4.50 9.61 -20.23
CA ASP A 239 5.92 9.29 -20.39
C ASP A 239 6.15 7.77 -20.44
N MET A 240 5.31 7.00 -19.74
CA MET A 240 5.37 5.53 -19.70
C MET A 240 4.76 4.87 -20.93
N THR A 241 3.87 5.57 -21.65
CA THR A 241 3.11 5.03 -22.77
C THR A 241 3.56 5.58 -24.13
N GLY A 242 4.47 6.56 -24.14
CA GLY A 242 5.06 7.13 -25.34
C GLY A 242 4.03 7.84 -26.22
N ASP A 243 4.13 7.66 -27.54
CA ASP A 243 3.21 8.27 -28.53
C ASP A 243 1.83 7.58 -28.61
N THR A 244 1.52 6.64 -27.69
CA THR A 244 0.21 5.98 -27.66
C THR A 244 -0.83 6.86 -26.96
N ASP A 245 -2.10 6.77 -27.38
CA ASP A 245 -3.17 7.57 -26.82
C ASP A 245 -3.73 6.95 -25.51
N ALA A 246 -2.91 6.96 -24.46
CA ALA A 246 -3.27 6.40 -23.15
C ALA A 246 -4.52 7.04 -22.55
N SER A 247 -4.77 8.30 -22.88
CA SER A 247 -5.89 9.09 -22.35
C SER A 247 -7.27 8.55 -22.76
N ARG A 248 -7.35 7.71 -23.80
CA ARG A 248 -8.57 7.03 -24.26
C ARG A 248 -8.94 5.77 -23.46
N LEU A 249 -7.96 5.20 -22.74
CA LEU A 249 -8.15 3.96 -21.97
C LEU A 249 -8.04 4.21 -20.47
N PHE A 250 -7.09 5.05 -20.07
CA PHE A 250 -6.65 5.18 -18.70
C PHE A 250 -6.70 6.63 -18.21
N THR A 251 -7.02 6.78 -16.94
CA THR A 251 -6.98 8.06 -16.22
C THR A 251 -6.26 7.88 -14.89
N THR A 252 -5.42 8.86 -14.51
CA THR A 252 -4.77 8.96 -13.20
C THR A 252 -4.30 10.39 -13.00
N ASP A 253 -4.37 10.86 -11.75
CA ASP A 253 -3.83 12.15 -11.32
C ASP A 253 -2.45 12.01 -10.66
N ASP A 254 -2.04 10.77 -10.34
CA ASP A 254 -0.80 10.47 -9.64
C ASP A 254 0.40 10.36 -10.60
N VAL A 255 1.59 10.48 -10.04
CA VAL A 255 2.87 10.40 -10.76
C VAL A 255 3.86 9.58 -9.96
N VAL A 256 4.81 8.95 -10.64
CA VAL A 256 5.95 8.32 -9.96
C VAL A 256 7.05 9.36 -9.78
N PRO A 257 7.50 9.64 -8.53
CA PRO A 257 8.60 10.57 -8.31
C PRO A 257 9.84 10.17 -9.10
N GLY A 258 10.47 11.13 -9.80
CA GLY A 258 11.55 10.83 -10.76
C GLY A 258 12.77 10.11 -10.16
N MET A 259 12.98 10.28 -8.85
CA MET A 259 14.03 9.62 -8.08
C MET A 259 13.82 8.10 -7.92
N PHE A 260 12.61 7.58 -8.14
CA PHE A 260 12.27 6.16 -8.10
C PHE A 260 12.13 5.59 -9.51
N THR A 261 13.11 5.86 -10.36
CA THR A 261 13.19 5.32 -11.73
C THR A 261 14.47 4.52 -11.90
N ARG A 262 14.50 3.59 -12.85
CA ARG A 262 15.71 2.82 -13.19
C ARG A 262 16.87 3.74 -13.54
N GLN A 263 16.60 4.79 -14.31
CA GLN A 263 17.61 5.78 -14.66
C GLN A 263 18.17 6.48 -13.43
N ALA A 264 17.32 6.93 -12.49
CA ALA A 264 17.78 7.53 -11.25
C ALA A 264 18.59 6.55 -10.39
N TRP A 265 18.20 5.27 -10.37
CA TRP A 265 18.97 4.22 -9.70
C TRP A 265 20.38 4.07 -10.29
N ASP A 266 20.46 3.82 -11.59
CA ASP A 266 21.71 3.52 -12.30
C ASP A 266 22.68 4.73 -12.30
N ASP A 267 22.17 5.94 -12.53
CA ASP A 267 22.99 7.14 -12.74
C ASP A 267 23.32 7.93 -11.46
N ALA A 268 22.45 7.90 -10.43
CA ALA A 268 22.56 8.80 -9.29
C ALA A 268 22.47 8.12 -7.92
N VAL A 269 21.46 7.27 -7.68
CA VAL A 269 21.22 6.69 -6.35
C VAL A 269 22.30 5.67 -6.00
N GLN A 270 22.62 4.72 -6.89
CA GLN A 270 23.67 3.74 -6.62
C GLN A 270 25.03 4.41 -6.36
N PRO A 271 25.51 5.36 -7.20
CA PRO A 271 26.72 6.14 -6.90
C PRO A 271 26.64 6.94 -5.59
N ALA A 272 25.47 7.50 -5.26
CA ALA A 272 25.30 8.26 -4.02
C ALA A 272 25.37 7.37 -2.77
N ILE A 273 24.79 6.17 -2.80
CA ILE A 273 24.93 5.16 -1.74
C ILE A 273 26.41 4.77 -1.61
N ASP A 274 27.09 4.48 -2.71
CA ASP A 274 28.52 4.11 -2.71
C ASP A 274 29.39 5.22 -2.10
N LYS A 275 29.08 6.49 -2.42
CA LYS A 275 29.76 7.65 -1.83
C LYS A 275 29.53 7.72 -0.31
N VAL A 276 28.29 7.64 0.16
CA VAL A 276 27.96 7.65 1.60
C VAL A 276 28.68 6.54 2.35
N VAL A 277 28.73 5.34 1.76
CA VAL A 277 29.42 4.17 2.31
C VAL A 277 30.94 4.39 2.36
N SER A 278 31.53 4.98 1.32
CA SER A 278 32.97 5.30 1.28
C SER A 278 33.38 6.35 2.32
N GLU A 279 32.61 7.43 2.46
CA GLU A 279 32.84 8.47 3.47
C GLU A 279 32.75 7.87 4.88
N ARG A 280 31.78 6.98 5.11
CA ARG A 280 31.65 6.26 6.38
C ARG A 280 32.81 5.30 6.65
N ARG A 281 33.30 4.60 5.62
CA ARG A 281 34.44 3.69 5.73
C ARG A 281 35.70 4.44 6.17
N ASP A 282 36.03 5.56 5.54
CA ASP A 282 37.20 6.37 5.88
C ASP A 282 37.11 6.97 7.29
N GLU A 283 35.90 7.35 7.72
CA GLU A 283 35.64 7.84 9.08
C GLU A 283 35.77 6.77 10.16
N ILE A 284 35.37 5.53 9.87
CA ILE A 284 35.42 4.40 10.81
C ILE A 284 36.83 3.78 10.87
N ASP A 285 37.50 3.63 9.73
CA ASP A 285 38.68 2.77 9.57
C ASP A 285 39.90 3.21 10.39
N TRP A 286 40.07 4.49 10.72
CA TRP A 286 41.21 4.94 11.53
C TRP A 286 40.86 5.73 12.79
N VAL A 287 39.70 6.41 12.83
CA VAL A 287 39.27 7.19 14.00
C VAL A 287 38.57 6.32 15.03
N LEU A 288 37.69 5.40 14.59
CA LEU A 288 36.83 4.61 15.48
C LEU A 288 37.27 3.16 15.65
N SER A 289 38.04 2.60 14.71
CA SER A 289 38.55 1.23 14.79
C SER A 289 39.68 1.10 15.84
N ASP A 290 39.68 -0.03 16.55
CA ASP A 290 40.83 -0.49 17.33
C ASP A 290 41.15 -1.91 16.85
N ASN A 291 42.40 -2.20 16.47
CA ASN A 291 42.85 -3.49 15.89
C ASN A 291 42.61 -4.72 16.80
N ARG A 292 41.94 -4.56 17.94
CA ARG A 292 41.67 -5.57 18.96
C ARG A 292 40.21 -6.02 19.02
N HIS A 293 39.27 -5.29 18.43
CA HIS A 293 37.86 -5.69 18.35
C HIS A 293 37.39 -5.57 16.90
N PRO A 294 36.95 -6.68 16.26
CA PRO A 294 36.34 -6.57 14.94
C PRO A 294 35.14 -5.62 15.07
N VAL A 295 35.05 -4.64 14.16
CA VAL A 295 33.86 -3.81 14.00
C VAL A 295 32.66 -4.77 13.95
N MET A 296 31.68 -4.59 14.84
CA MET A 296 30.47 -5.42 14.86
C MET A 296 29.95 -5.52 13.42
N GLN A 297 29.69 -6.74 12.93
CA GLN A 297 29.28 -6.98 11.52
C GLN A 297 28.10 -6.09 11.09
N ASP A 298 27.23 -5.72 12.03
CA ASP A 298 26.08 -4.83 11.84
C ASP A 298 26.44 -3.40 11.42
N ILE A 299 27.66 -2.90 11.71
CA ILE A 299 28.11 -1.53 11.41
C ILE A 299 29.12 -1.50 10.24
N SER A 300 29.27 -2.62 9.53
CA SER A 300 30.15 -2.67 8.36
C SER A 300 29.63 -1.76 7.23
N PRO A 301 30.52 -1.13 6.45
CA PRO A 301 30.15 -0.37 5.24
C PRO A 301 29.28 -1.19 4.28
N GLU A 302 29.55 -2.49 4.16
CA GLU A 302 28.81 -3.42 3.33
C GLU A 302 27.38 -3.65 3.85
N ALA A 303 27.21 -3.83 5.16
CA ALA A 303 25.88 -3.94 5.78
C ALA A 303 25.07 -2.63 5.69
N LEU A 304 25.75 -1.47 5.74
CA LEU A 304 25.10 -0.17 5.51
C LEU A 304 24.64 -0.05 4.06
N LYS A 305 25.48 -0.43 3.09
CA LYS A 305 25.12 -0.44 1.66
C LYS A 305 23.88 -1.29 1.42
N ALA A 306 23.85 -2.51 1.97
CA ALA A 306 22.72 -3.43 1.79
C ALA A 306 21.42 -2.83 2.34
N ARG A 307 21.45 -2.29 3.58
CA ARG A 307 20.27 -1.70 4.23
C ARG A 307 19.75 -0.44 3.53
N LEU A 308 20.64 0.44 3.06
CA LEU A 308 20.25 1.63 2.29
C LEU A 308 19.63 1.23 0.94
N THR A 309 20.18 0.18 0.31
CA THR A 309 19.68 -0.34 -0.96
C THR A 309 18.30 -0.98 -0.80
N GLU A 310 18.14 -1.84 0.21
CA GLU A 310 16.86 -2.48 0.54
C GLU A 310 15.78 -1.44 0.86
N ARG A 311 16.13 -0.41 1.65
CA ARG A 311 15.20 0.69 1.95
C ARG A 311 14.81 1.46 0.69
N TYR A 312 15.78 1.78 -0.17
CA TYR A 312 15.50 2.45 -1.44
C TYR A 312 14.53 1.64 -2.31
N PHE A 313 14.77 0.33 -2.47
CA PHE A 313 13.90 -0.51 -3.29
C PHE A 313 12.52 -0.75 -2.67
N THR A 314 12.41 -0.69 -1.34
CA THR A 314 11.12 -0.67 -0.64
C THR A 314 10.32 0.56 -1.02
N ASP A 315 10.90 1.76 -0.86
CA ASP A 315 10.23 3.03 -1.19
C ASP A 315 9.95 3.13 -2.71
N TYR A 316 10.86 2.62 -3.54
CA TYR A 316 10.67 2.49 -5.00
C TYR A 316 9.43 1.65 -5.31
N ALA A 317 9.34 0.45 -4.75
CA ALA A 317 8.20 -0.44 -5.01
C ALA A 317 6.88 0.20 -4.56
N SER A 318 6.85 0.82 -3.38
CA SER A 318 5.67 1.54 -2.88
C SER A 318 5.24 2.67 -3.82
N ALA A 319 6.15 3.53 -4.27
CA ALA A 319 5.83 4.63 -5.17
C ALA A 319 5.22 4.16 -6.51
N TRP A 320 5.70 3.03 -7.03
CA TRP A 320 5.16 2.44 -8.25
C TRP A 320 3.80 1.76 -8.02
N LEU A 321 3.64 1.03 -6.91
CA LEU A 321 2.36 0.38 -6.58
C LEU A 321 1.25 1.42 -6.34
N ASP A 322 1.56 2.52 -5.65
CA ASP A 322 0.62 3.62 -5.42
C ASP A 322 0.15 4.21 -6.75
N PHE A 323 1.09 4.55 -7.64
CA PHE A 323 0.77 5.05 -8.97
C PHE A 323 -0.06 4.05 -9.79
N LEU A 324 0.33 2.77 -9.85
CA LEU A 324 -0.36 1.78 -10.68
C LEU A 324 -1.77 1.47 -10.19
N ASN A 325 -1.97 1.43 -8.87
CA ASN A 325 -3.29 1.23 -8.29
C ASN A 325 -4.19 2.46 -8.40
N SER A 326 -3.64 3.65 -8.67
CA SER A 326 -4.41 4.85 -8.98
C SER A 326 -5.03 4.84 -10.38
N ILE A 327 -4.52 4.00 -11.29
CA ILE A 327 -4.97 3.94 -12.69
C ILE A 327 -6.42 3.46 -12.74
N ARG A 328 -7.26 4.22 -13.44
CA ARG A 328 -8.67 3.89 -13.68
C ARG A 328 -8.97 3.74 -15.16
N TRP A 329 -9.84 2.79 -15.49
CA TRP A 329 -10.37 2.63 -16.84
C TRP A 329 -11.37 3.74 -17.17
N GLN A 330 -11.26 4.35 -18.35
CA GLN A 330 -12.17 5.41 -18.78
C GLN A 330 -13.55 4.85 -19.12
N LYS A 331 -14.62 5.47 -18.58
CA LYS A 331 -16.01 5.02 -18.80
C LYS A 331 -16.44 5.16 -20.27
N ALA A 332 -16.86 4.06 -20.88
CA ALA A 332 -17.54 4.07 -22.18
C ALA A 332 -19.02 4.50 -22.03
N ALA A 333 -19.48 5.43 -22.87
CA ALA A 333 -20.87 5.89 -22.86
C ALA A 333 -21.78 5.00 -23.72
N THR A 334 -21.22 4.41 -24.78
CA THR A 334 -21.94 3.56 -25.71
C THR A 334 -21.22 2.24 -25.96
N LEU A 335 -21.92 1.26 -26.55
CA LEU A 335 -21.30 0.02 -27.01
C LEU A 335 -20.20 0.29 -28.07
N SER A 336 -20.38 1.31 -28.92
CA SER A 336 -19.36 1.70 -29.91
C SER A 336 -18.09 2.21 -29.24
N ASP A 337 -18.20 3.06 -28.21
CA ASP A 337 -17.03 3.54 -27.45
C ASP A 337 -16.30 2.38 -26.78
N ALA A 338 -17.04 1.41 -26.21
CA ALA A 338 -16.44 0.21 -25.61
C ALA A 338 -15.69 -0.62 -26.67
N ILE A 339 -16.26 -0.82 -27.86
CA ILE A 339 -15.60 -1.51 -28.97
C ILE A 339 -14.31 -0.77 -29.39
N ASP A 340 -14.33 0.55 -29.47
CA ASP A 340 -13.16 1.36 -29.83
C ASP A 340 -12.06 1.26 -28.77
N GLN A 341 -12.41 1.29 -27.48
CA GLN A 341 -11.47 1.07 -26.39
C GLN A 341 -10.84 -0.34 -26.45
N LEU A 342 -11.64 -1.39 -26.65
CA LEU A 342 -11.13 -2.76 -26.82
C LEU A 342 -10.27 -2.91 -28.09
N THR A 343 -10.57 -2.13 -29.13
CA THR A 343 -9.76 -2.06 -30.35
C THR A 343 -8.38 -1.50 -30.05
N LEU A 344 -8.30 -0.35 -29.39
CA LEU A 344 -7.06 0.31 -29.04
C LEU A 344 -6.23 -0.51 -28.04
N MET A 345 -6.87 -1.08 -27.02
CA MET A 345 -6.23 -1.93 -26.01
C MET A 345 -5.53 -3.14 -26.61
N ALA A 346 -6.16 -3.78 -27.60
CA ALA A 346 -5.63 -4.98 -28.25
C ALA A 346 -4.81 -4.70 -29.51
N ASP A 347 -4.57 -3.43 -29.86
CA ASP A 347 -3.75 -3.07 -31.01
C ASP A 347 -2.27 -3.43 -30.76
N VAL A 348 -1.65 -4.13 -31.70
CA VAL A 348 -0.28 -4.65 -31.54
C VAL A 348 0.77 -3.53 -31.54
N ARG A 349 0.49 -2.38 -32.16
CA ARG A 349 1.45 -1.28 -32.34
C ARG A 349 1.15 -0.06 -31.49
N GLN A 350 -0.13 0.24 -31.29
CA GLN A 350 -0.58 1.49 -30.66
C GLN A 350 -1.21 1.27 -29.28
N SER A 351 -1.20 0.05 -28.75
CA SER A 351 -1.79 -0.24 -27.44
C SER A 351 -1.04 0.48 -26.31
N PRO A 352 -1.72 1.40 -25.57
CA PRO A 352 -1.16 2.00 -24.38
C PRO A 352 -0.89 0.99 -23.27
N LEU A 353 -1.67 -0.10 -23.20
CA LEU A 353 -1.43 -1.18 -22.24
C LEU A 353 -0.12 -1.91 -22.52
N VAL A 354 0.14 -2.25 -23.78
CA VAL A 354 1.40 -2.91 -24.17
C VAL A 354 2.59 -1.99 -23.90
N ALA A 355 2.47 -0.69 -24.21
CA ALA A 355 3.49 0.30 -23.92
C ALA A 355 3.77 0.42 -22.40
N LEU A 356 2.72 0.53 -21.58
CA LEU A 356 2.84 0.57 -20.12
C LEU A 356 3.52 -0.68 -19.56
N MET A 357 3.09 -1.87 -20.01
CA MET A 357 3.69 -3.15 -19.59
C MET A 357 5.17 -3.24 -19.98
N ASN A 358 5.55 -2.75 -21.16
CA ASN A 358 6.97 -2.66 -21.56
C ASN A 358 7.76 -1.73 -20.63
N THR A 359 7.20 -0.59 -20.26
CA THR A 359 7.83 0.30 -19.27
C THR A 359 7.98 -0.38 -17.92
N LEU A 360 6.94 -1.05 -17.41
CA LEU A 360 7.01 -1.84 -16.17
C LEU A 360 8.08 -2.93 -16.23
N ASN A 361 8.24 -3.58 -17.37
CA ASN A 361 9.28 -4.58 -17.60
C ASN A 361 10.70 -4.01 -17.51
N THR A 362 10.90 -2.75 -17.90
CA THR A 362 12.21 -2.09 -17.75
C THR A 362 12.46 -1.62 -16.33
N GLN A 363 11.44 -1.04 -15.69
CA GLN A 363 11.50 -0.42 -14.36
C GLN A 363 11.55 -1.48 -13.24
N GLY A 364 10.72 -2.52 -13.33
CA GLY A 364 10.71 -3.65 -12.39
C GLY A 364 11.98 -4.50 -12.40
N ARG A 365 12.88 -4.29 -13.36
CA ARG A 365 14.22 -4.90 -13.42
C ARG A 365 15.34 -3.98 -12.93
N ALA A 366 15.02 -2.84 -12.31
CA ALA A 366 16.03 -1.98 -11.69
C ALA A 366 16.80 -2.74 -10.59
N GLY A 367 18.13 -2.53 -10.53
CA GLY A 367 18.99 -3.21 -9.56
C GLY A 367 19.32 -4.68 -9.85
N GLN A 368 18.78 -5.28 -10.91
CA GLN A 368 19.21 -6.61 -11.36
C GLN A 368 20.64 -6.51 -11.93
N GLN A 369 21.58 -7.27 -11.35
CA GLN A 369 22.90 -7.42 -11.96
C GLN A 369 22.73 -8.18 -13.27
N GLN A 370 22.99 -7.50 -14.39
CA GLN A 370 23.22 -8.18 -15.65
C GLN A 370 24.50 -9.00 -15.44
N GLU A 371 24.37 -10.30 -15.17
CA GLU A 371 25.52 -11.20 -15.28
C GLU A 371 26.12 -10.94 -16.66
N ALA A 372 27.35 -10.41 -16.68
CA ALA A 372 28.09 -10.29 -17.92
C ALA A 372 28.09 -11.69 -18.53
N LEU A 373 27.48 -11.83 -19.71
CA LEU A 373 27.26 -13.10 -20.42
C LEU A 373 28.53 -13.96 -20.52
N THR A 374 29.70 -13.35 -20.33
CA THR A 374 31.01 -13.99 -20.26
C THR A 374 31.24 -14.85 -19.02
N ASP A 375 30.74 -14.46 -17.84
CA ASP A 375 30.96 -15.22 -16.59
C ASP A 375 30.08 -16.46 -16.49
N SER A 376 28.84 -16.41 -17.01
CA SER A 376 27.94 -17.56 -17.05
C SER A 376 28.45 -18.63 -18.04
N LEU A 377 28.99 -18.22 -19.20
CA LEU A 377 29.63 -19.13 -20.15
C LEU A 377 30.88 -19.81 -19.57
N VAL A 378 31.69 -19.09 -18.79
CA VAL A 378 32.88 -19.64 -18.13
C VAL A 378 32.49 -20.56 -16.97
N LYS A 379 31.43 -20.25 -16.21
CA LYS A 379 30.87 -21.15 -15.17
C LYS A 379 30.27 -22.41 -15.78
N SER A 380 29.53 -22.31 -16.88
CA SER A 380 28.98 -23.45 -17.61
C SER A 380 30.07 -24.34 -18.19
N ALA A 381 31.16 -23.76 -18.72
CA ALA A 381 32.30 -24.53 -19.19
C ALA A 381 33.07 -25.23 -18.05
N LYS A 382 33.19 -24.59 -16.87
CA LYS A 382 33.78 -25.23 -15.67
C LYS A 382 32.92 -26.36 -15.11
N ASN A 383 31.61 -26.20 -15.08
CA ASN A 383 30.69 -27.22 -14.57
C ASN A 383 30.56 -28.44 -15.50
N LEU A 384 30.78 -28.28 -16.81
CA LEU A 384 30.83 -29.41 -17.76
C LEU A 384 32.13 -30.24 -17.67
N LEU A 385 33.17 -29.73 -17.00
CA LEU A 385 34.45 -30.42 -16.81
C LEU A 385 34.58 -31.12 -15.45
N SER A 386 33.59 -30.96 -14.56
CA SER A 386 33.54 -31.59 -13.24
C SER A 386 32.38 -32.57 -13.17
N THR A 387 32.50 -33.70 -13.86
CA THR A 387 31.60 -34.85 -13.68
C THR A 387 32.04 -35.64 -12.46
N ASP A 388 31.37 -35.39 -11.34
CA ASP A 388 30.87 -36.40 -10.40
C ASP A 388 30.01 -35.66 -9.35
N ASP A 389 28.81 -36.20 -9.07
CA ASP A 389 27.69 -35.62 -8.30
C ASP A 389 26.78 -34.63 -9.03
N ALA A 390 25.93 -35.15 -9.94
CA ALA A 390 24.72 -34.48 -10.39
C ALA A 390 23.68 -34.36 -9.26
N LYS A 391 23.87 -33.39 -8.36
CA LYS A 391 22.76 -32.81 -7.60
C LYS A 391 21.87 -32.03 -8.58
N ALA A 392 20.57 -32.14 -8.37
CA ALA A 392 19.52 -31.51 -9.16
C ALA A 392 19.93 -30.11 -9.64
N ILE A 393 19.83 -29.89 -10.94
CA ILE A 393 19.96 -28.57 -11.54
C ILE A 393 18.93 -27.68 -10.83
N ASP A 394 19.42 -26.71 -10.08
CA ASP A 394 18.61 -25.72 -9.39
C ASP A 394 17.83 -24.92 -10.45
N GLN A 395 16.57 -25.29 -10.70
CA GLN A 395 15.68 -24.62 -11.67
C GLN A 395 15.24 -23.22 -11.20
N LYS A 396 15.86 -22.68 -10.13
CA LYS A 396 15.66 -21.32 -9.62
C LYS A 396 16.81 -20.37 -9.97
N ALA A 397 17.60 -20.65 -11.00
CA ALA A 397 18.63 -19.74 -11.51
C ALA A 397 18.05 -18.65 -12.43
N GLY A 398 17.03 -17.92 -11.96
CA GLY A 398 16.68 -16.61 -12.49
C GLY A 398 17.42 -15.54 -11.67
N ALA A 399 18.03 -14.55 -12.32
CA ALA A 399 18.72 -13.47 -11.62
C ALA A 399 17.75 -12.78 -10.64
N HIS A 400 17.95 -12.99 -9.34
CA HIS A 400 17.08 -12.41 -8.33
C HIS A 400 17.36 -10.91 -8.15
N GLY A 401 16.41 -10.07 -8.54
CA GLY A 401 16.43 -8.63 -8.35
C GLY A 401 15.82 -8.19 -7.02
N PRO A 402 16.17 -7.01 -6.50
CA PRO A 402 15.59 -6.47 -5.26
C PRO A 402 14.09 -6.15 -5.39
N LEU A 403 13.57 -6.04 -6.63
CA LEU A 403 12.17 -5.76 -6.93
C LEU A 403 11.35 -7.00 -7.28
N ASP A 404 11.94 -8.20 -7.30
CA ASP A 404 11.27 -9.41 -7.75
C ASP A 404 10.03 -9.75 -6.91
N ALA A 405 10.04 -9.45 -5.60
CA ALA A 405 8.89 -9.68 -4.73
C ALA A 405 7.68 -8.80 -5.12
N ALA A 406 7.92 -7.53 -5.47
CA ALA A 406 6.87 -6.58 -5.81
C ALA A 406 6.44 -6.66 -7.28
N PHE A 407 7.39 -6.77 -8.22
CA PHE A 407 7.11 -6.75 -9.67
C PHE A 407 7.02 -8.15 -10.30
N GLY A 408 7.46 -9.20 -9.60
CA GLY A 408 7.51 -10.57 -10.13
C GLY A 408 6.20 -11.06 -10.75
N PRO A 409 5.04 -10.90 -10.11
CA PRO A 409 3.76 -11.34 -10.68
C PRO A 409 3.44 -10.68 -12.04
N VAL A 410 3.68 -9.37 -12.17
CA VAL A 410 3.42 -8.61 -13.41
C VAL A 410 4.45 -8.96 -14.49
N LEU A 411 5.72 -9.11 -14.12
CA LEU A 411 6.76 -9.55 -15.06
C LEU A 411 6.50 -10.97 -15.58
N GLY A 412 5.92 -11.83 -14.75
CA GLY A 412 5.52 -13.19 -15.12
C GLY A 412 4.48 -13.23 -16.26
N LEU A 413 3.57 -12.26 -16.32
CA LEU A 413 2.57 -12.16 -17.40
C LEU A 413 3.18 -11.85 -18.77
N MET A 414 4.40 -11.30 -18.79
CA MET A 414 5.14 -10.92 -19.99
C MET A 414 6.15 -11.97 -20.43
N ASP A 415 6.51 -12.93 -19.56
CA ASP A 415 7.47 -13.96 -19.88
C ASP A 415 6.83 -15.07 -20.71
N THR A 416 7.22 -15.14 -21.99
CA THR A 416 6.72 -16.14 -22.93
C THR A 416 7.45 -17.49 -22.79
N LYS A 417 8.42 -17.64 -21.88
CA LYS A 417 9.28 -18.83 -21.73
C LYS A 417 8.93 -19.73 -20.55
N GLY A 418 7.92 -19.38 -19.74
CA GLY A 418 7.42 -20.20 -18.64
C GLY A 418 6.73 -21.49 -19.11
N SER A 419 7.41 -22.61 -18.90
CA SER A 419 6.96 -23.98 -19.25
C SER A 419 5.69 -24.38 -18.51
N GLY A 420 4.59 -24.50 -19.25
CA GLY A 420 3.33 -25.14 -18.82
C GLY A 420 2.16 -24.68 -19.70
N ASP A 421 1.38 -25.62 -20.23
CA ASP A 421 0.23 -25.41 -21.13
C ASP A 421 -0.95 -24.61 -20.50
N ASN A 422 -0.73 -24.00 -19.33
CA ASN A 422 -1.74 -23.38 -18.47
C ASN A 422 -1.25 -22.09 -17.76
N SER A 423 -0.16 -21.44 -18.24
CA SER A 423 0.32 -20.19 -17.67
C SER A 423 -0.54 -18.98 -18.09
N LEU A 424 -0.86 -18.11 -17.13
CA LEU A 424 -1.56 -16.84 -17.39
C LEU A 424 -0.61 -15.90 -18.14
N SER A 425 -1.09 -15.26 -19.22
CA SER A 425 -0.27 -14.37 -20.02
C SER A 425 -1.03 -13.19 -20.59
N LEU A 426 -0.34 -12.06 -20.75
CA LEU A 426 -0.91 -10.86 -21.36
C LEU A 426 -1.35 -11.13 -22.81
N GLN A 427 -0.58 -11.93 -23.55
CA GLN A 427 -0.89 -12.24 -24.95
C GLN A 427 -2.18 -13.07 -25.10
N THR A 428 -2.38 -14.05 -24.21
CA THR A 428 -3.62 -14.84 -24.19
C THR A 428 -4.81 -13.95 -23.83
N PHE A 429 -4.67 -13.05 -22.85
CA PHE A 429 -5.70 -12.08 -22.51
C PHE A 429 -6.07 -11.19 -23.71
N LEU A 430 -5.10 -10.54 -24.35
CA LEU A 430 -5.35 -9.67 -25.51
C LEU A 430 -6.00 -10.43 -26.68
N THR A 431 -5.60 -11.68 -26.90
CA THR A 431 -6.22 -12.54 -27.93
C THR A 431 -7.70 -12.82 -27.62
N ARG A 432 -8.04 -13.05 -26.34
CA ARG A 432 -9.42 -13.22 -25.90
C ARG A 432 -10.23 -11.93 -26.05
N VAL A 433 -9.65 -10.78 -25.69
CA VAL A 433 -10.25 -9.45 -25.90
C VAL A 433 -10.57 -9.20 -27.38
N ILE A 434 -9.68 -9.59 -28.30
CA ILE A 434 -9.95 -9.50 -29.75
C ILE A 434 -11.17 -10.32 -30.15
N ARG A 435 -11.36 -11.53 -29.61
CA ARG A 435 -12.55 -12.36 -29.91
C ARG A 435 -13.82 -11.68 -29.43
N VAL A 436 -13.83 -11.14 -28.20
CA VAL A 436 -14.96 -10.38 -27.66
C VAL A 436 -15.28 -9.19 -28.55
N ARG A 437 -14.26 -8.38 -28.89
CA ARG A 437 -14.41 -7.23 -29.79
C ARG A 437 -15.06 -7.62 -31.12
N LEU A 438 -14.55 -8.68 -31.77
CA LEU A 438 -15.10 -9.16 -33.05
C LEU A 438 -16.56 -9.61 -32.90
N LYS A 439 -16.91 -10.23 -31.77
CA LYS A 439 -18.29 -10.63 -31.48
C LYS A 439 -19.21 -9.42 -31.30
N LEU A 440 -18.78 -8.39 -30.58
CA LEU A 440 -19.53 -7.14 -30.40
C LEU A 440 -19.64 -6.33 -31.70
N GLN A 441 -18.62 -6.37 -32.56
CA GLN A 441 -18.67 -5.78 -33.89
C GLN A 441 -19.69 -6.47 -34.81
N GLN A 442 -19.82 -7.81 -34.73
CA GLN A 442 -20.87 -8.54 -35.47
C GLN A 442 -22.28 -8.11 -35.04
N VAL A 443 -22.46 -7.82 -33.75
CA VAL A 443 -23.73 -7.36 -33.18
C VAL A 443 -24.10 -5.97 -33.69
N THR A 444 -23.16 -5.02 -33.65
CA THR A 444 -23.39 -3.64 -34.11
C THR A 444 -23.56 -3.55 -35.63
N GLY A 445 -22.94 -4.45 -36.40
CA GLY A 445 -23.08 -4.53 -37.86
C GLY A 445 -24.27 -5.36 -38.36
N ALA A 446 -25.10 -5.92 -37.48
CA ALA A 446 -26.25 -6.73 -37.87
C ALA A 446 -27.39 -5.88 -38.45
N ALA A 447 -28.29 -6.51 -39.22
CA ALA A 447 -29.49 -5.85 -39.75
C ALA A 447 -30.44 -5.38 -38.64
N ASP A 448 -30.47 -6.10 -37.50
CA ASP A 448 -31.16 -5.71 -36.28
C ASP A 448 -30.19 -5.87 -35.08
N PRO A 449 -29.45 -4.81 -34.73
CA PRO A 449 -28.50 -4.84 -33.62
C PRO A 449 -29.17 -5.10 -32.26
N GLN A 450 -30.40 -4.64 -32.07
CA GLN A 450 -31.10 -4.74 -30.79
C GLN A 450 -31.53 -6.17 -30.50
N ALA A 451 -32.09 -6.86 -31.50
CA ALA A 451 -32.41 -8.29 -31.39
C ALA A 451 -31.15 -9.15 -31.16
N MET A 452 -30.03 -8.81 -31.80
CA MET A 452 -28.79 -9.58 -31.65
C MET A 452 -28.10 -9.34 -30.30
N MET A 453 -28.14 -8.11 -29.76
CA MET A 453 -27.71 -7.82 -28.39
C MET A 453 -28.52 -8.61 -27.37
N GLN A 454 -29.85 -8.63 -27.55
CA GLN A 454 -30.76 -9.36 -26.69
C GLN A 454 -30.47 -10.87 -26.73
N ALA A 455 -30.24 -11.45 -27.92
CA ALA A 455 -29.88 -12.86 -28.04
C ALA A 455 -28.54 -13.20 -27.36
N LEU A 456 -27.55 -12.31 -27.48
CA LEU A 456 -26.25 -12.47 -26.83
C LEU A 456 -26.40 -12.45 -25.31
N ALA A 457 -27.13 -11.47 -24.78
CA ALA A 457 -27.39 -11.35 -23.36
C ALA A 457 -28.22 -12.54 -22.84
N GLN A 458 -29.31 -12.92 -23.52
CA GLN A 458 -30.16 -14.06 -23.18
C GLN A 458 -29.38 -15.37 -23.06
N THR A 459 -28.35 -15.56 -23.89
CA THR A 459 -27.48 -16.73 -23.80
C THR A 459 -26.79 -16.83 -22.44
N VAL A 460 -26.33 -15.69 -21.90
CA VAL A 460 -25.74 -15.58 -20.56
C VAL A 460 -26.81 -15.68 -19.46
N PHE A 461 -27.98 -15.04 -19.63
CA PHE A 461 -29.12 -15.19 -18.71
C PHE A 461 -29.65 -16.63 -18.62
N GLN A 462 -29.35 -17.48 -19.61
CA GLN A 462 -29.63 -18.91 -19.61
C GLN A 462 -28.49 -19.77 -19.02
N GLY A 463 -27.40 -19.14 -18.56
CA GLY A 463 -26.24 -19.83 -17.98
C GLY A 463 -25.31 -20.50 -18.99
N LYS A 464 -25.35 -20.10 -20.27
CA LYS A 464 -24.41 -20.59 -21.29
C LYS A 464 -23.18 -19.68 -21.32
N SER A 465 -21.99 -20.28 -21.43
CA SER A 465 -20.76 -19.52 -21.59
C SER A 465 -20.74 -18.80 -22.93
N VAL A 466 -20.26 -17.56 -22.92
CA VAL A 466 -20.05 -16.72 -24.10
C VAL A 466 -18.63 -16.18 -24.02
N ASP A 467 -18.01 -15.88 -25.17
CA ASP A 467 -16.64 -15.34 -25.22
C ASP A 467 -16.41 -14.18 -24.24
N ILE A 468 -17.43 -13.35 -23.98
CA ILE A 468 -17.35 -12.21 -23.05
C ILE A 468 -17.25 -12.62 -21.57
N THR A 469 -18.01 -13.64 -21.13
CA THR A 469 -17.94 -14.14 -19.75
C THR A 469 -16.64 -14.89 -19.51
N ASP A 470 -16.23 -15.73 -20.46
CA ASP A 470 -15.00 -16.52 -20.36
C ASP A 470 -13.74 -15.64 -20.39
N THR A 471 -13.79 -14.51 -21.11
CA THR A 471 -12.70 -13.53 -21.14
C THR A 471 -12.65 -12.71 -19.87
N ARG A 472 -13.81 -12.33 -19.32
CA ARG A 472 -13.89 -11.66 -18.02
C ARG A 472 -13.35 -12.55 -16.91
N ASP A 473 -13.75 -13.81 -16.85
CA ASP A 473 -13.25 -14.77 -15.85
C ASP A 473 -11.74 -14.96 -15.96
N TYR A 474 -11.22 -15.05 -17.19
CA TYR A 474 -9.77 -15.07 -17.42
C TYR A 474 -9.09 -13.79 -16.93
N GLY A 475 -9.68 -12.61 -17.19
CA GLY A 475 -9.19 -11.33 -16.70
C GLY A 475 -9.18 -11.25 -15.17
N SER A 476 -10.23 -11.72 -14.50
CA SER A 476 -10.31 -11.81 -13.05
C SER A 476 -9.26 -12.76 -12.47
N LEU A 477 -8.99 -13.89 -13.12
CA LEU A 477 -7.91 -14.81 -12.74
C LEU A 477 -6.54 -14.15 -12.88
N VAL A 478 -6.30 -13.40 -13.96
CA VAL A 478 -5.07 -12.63 -14.15
C VAL A 478 -4.93 -11.59 -13.04
N ALA A 479 -5.96 -10.78 -12.78
CA ALA A 479 -5.94 -9.76 -11.73
C ALA A 479 -5.67 -10.37 -10.34
N ALA A 480 -6.34 -11.47 -10.00
CA ALA A 480 -6.13 -12.17 -8.74
C ALA A 480 -4.71 -12.77 -8.62
N SER A 481 -4.13 -13.23 -9.73
CA SER A 481 -2.77 -13.81 -9.75
C SER A 481 -1.67 -12.78 -9.46
N LEU A 482 -1.95 -11.48 -9.63
CA LEU A 482 -1.00 -10.41 -9.31
C LEU A 482 -0.80 -10.19 -7.80
N GLY A 483 -1.74 -10.68 -6.98
CA GLY A 483 -1.73 -10.47 -5.53
C GLY A 483 -2.44 -9.19 -5.09
N GLN A 484 -2.65 -9.07 -3.78
CA GLN A 484 -3.44 -7.97 -3.18
C GLN A 484 -2.82 -6.58 -3.39
N GLU A 485 -1.49 -6.50 -3.42
CA GLU A 485 -0.73 -5.25 -3.65
C GLU A 485 -1.02 -4.63 -5.03
N TRP A 486 -1.49 -5.41 -6.00
CA TRP A 486 -1.80 -4.99 -7.37
C TRP A 486 -3.30 -4.94 -7.66
N SER A 487 -4.16 -5.06 -6.64
CA SER A 487 -5.61 -5.22 -6.83
C SER A 487 -6.26 -4.08 -7.63
N GLY A 488 -5.87 -2.83 -7.37
CA GLY A 488 -6.38 -1.66 -8.09
C GLY A 488 -6.03 -1.71 -9.58
N PHE A 489 -4.73 -1.90 -9.88
CA PHE A 489 -4.24 -2.03 -11.24
C PHE A 489 -4.85 -3.24 -11.96
N GLY A 490 -4.88 -4.39 -11.29
CA GLY A 490 -5.41 -5.64 -11.82
C GLY A 490 -6.88 -5.50 -12.22
N GLN A 491 -7.70 -4.92 -11.34
CA GLN A 491 -9.11 -4.66 -11.61
C GLN A 491 -9.29 -3.67 -12.77
N ALA A 492 -8.55 -2.56 -12.77
CA ALA A 492 -8.67 -1.51 -13.78
C ALA A 492 -8.28 -2.00 -15.19
N VAL A 493 -7.27 -2.84 -15.31
CA VAL A 493 -6.71 -3.25 -16.61
C VAL A 493 -7.31 -4.56 -17.12
N PHE A 494 -7.54 -5.55 -16.26
CA PHE A 494 -7.93 -6.89 -16.71
C PHE A 494 -9.42 -7.18 -16.55
N VAL A 495 -10.14 -6.44 -15.71
CA VAL A 495 -11.55 -6.73 -15.38
C VAL A 495 -12.49 -5.63 -15.89
N GLN A 496 -12.23 -4.36 -15.56
CA GLN A 496 -13.08 -3.22 -15.95
C GLN A 496 -13.39 -3.13 -17.46
N PRO A 497 -12.46 -3.37 -18.40
CA PRO A 497 -12.77 -3.27 -19.83
C PRO A 497 -13.87 -4.25 -20.26
N MET A 498 -13.83 -5.46 -19.69
CA MET A 498 -14.83 -6.50 -19.98
C MET A 498 -16.15 -6.20 -19.26
N GLU A 499 -16.10 -5.72 -18.02
CA GLU A 499 -17.31 -5.31 -17.27
C GLU A 499 -18.06 -4.17 -17.94
N GLN A 500 -17.35 -3.14 -18.41
CA GLN A 500 -17.99 -2.03 -19.12
C GLN A 500 -18.58 -2.47 -20.45
N ALA A 501 -17.84 -3.25 -21.26
CA ALA A 501 -18.38 -3.79 -22.51
C ALA A 501 -19.63 -4.66 -22.25
N TRP A 502 -19.63 -5.43 -21.16
CA TRP A 502 -20.77 -6.25 -20.74
C TRP A 502 -21.97 -5.42 -20.30
N GLN A 503 -21.76 -4.37 -19.51
CA GLN A 503 -22.82 -3.47 -19.06
C GLN A 503 -23.57 -2.83 -20.25
N GLN A 504 -22.84 -2.45 -21.30
CA GLN A 504 -23.44 -1.88 -22.52
C GLN A 504 -24.31 -2.89 -23.29
N VAL A 505 -24.01 -4.19 -23.20
CA VAL A 505 -24.85 -5.26 -23.78
C VAL A 505 -26.07 -5.56 -22.91
N LEU A 506 -25.93 -5.43 -21.59
CA LEU A 506 -26.97 -5.78 -20.63
C LEU A 506 -28.11 -4.78 -20.53
N SER A 507 -27.83 -3.47 -20.60
CA SER A 507 -28.85 -2.43 -20.31
C SER A 507 -30.12 -2.55 -21.19
N PRO A 508 -30.04 -2.68 -22.54
CA PRO A 508 -31.24 -2.87 -23.36
C PRO A 508 -31.95 -4.20 -23.10
N THR A 509 -31.21 -5.22 -22.65
CA THR A 509 -31.78 -6.54 -22.34
C THR A 509 -32.55 -6.50 -21.03
N ALA A 510 -32.06 -5.78 -20.02
CA ALA A 510 -32.74 -5.61 -18.74
C ALA A 510 -34.14 -4.97 -18.95
N GLU A 511 -34.23 -3.93 -19.76
CA GLU A 511 -35.51 -3.32 -20.15
C GLU A 511 -36.41 -4.31 -20.88
N SER A 512 -35.85 -5.09 -21.82
CA SER A 512 -36.62 -6.12 -22.50
C SER A 512 -37.16 -7.20 -21.55
N ILE A 513 -36.38 -7.63 -20.55
CA ILE A 513 -36.84 -8.61 -19.54
C ILE A 513 -37.93 -8.00 -18.67
N ASN A 514 -37.83 -6.72 -18.31
CA ASN A 514 -38.91 -6.02 -17.60
C ASN A 514 -40.22 -6.04 -18.41
N ASN A 515 -40.16 -5.75 -19.71
CA ASN A 515 -41.33 -5.81 -20.60
C ASN A 515 -41.90 -7.24 -20.71
N GLN A 516 -41.04 -8.26 -20.84
CA GLN A 516 -41.48 -9.66 -20.87
C GLN A 516 -42.13 -10.09 -19.55
N TRP A 517 -41.56 -9.71 -18.41
CA TRP A 517 -42.12 -9.97 -17.08
C TRP A 517 -43.50 -9.34 -16.93
N GLN A 518 -43.66 -8.09 -17.36
CA GLN A 518 -44.94 -7.40 -17.30
C GLN A 518 -46.01 -8.11 -18.13
N GLN A 519 -45.68 -8.43 -19.38
CA GLN A 519 -46.61 -9.06 -20.32
C GLN A 519 -46.96 -10.50 -19.94
N ALA A 520 -45.97 -11.30 -19.51
CA ALA A 520 -46.15 -12.73 -19.27
C ALA A 520 -46.72 -13.05 -17.87
N ILE A 521 -46.46 -12.18 -16.87
CA ILE A 521 -46.79 -12.48 -15.48
C ILE A 521 -47.59 -11.37 -14.82
N VAL A 522 -47.09 -10.12 -14.82
CA VAL A 522 -47.68 -9.04 -14.02
C VAL A 522 -49.08 -8.70 -14.47
N ASN A 523 -49.31 -8.49 -15.76
CA ASN A 523 -50.60 -8.03 -16.28
C ASN A 523 -51.70 -9.05 -15.99
N ASP A 524 -51.45 -10.33 -16.27
CA ASP A 524 -52.39 -11.42 -15.98
C ASP A 524 -52.62 -11.56 -14.47
N TRP A 525 -51.56 -11.50 -13.65
CA TRP A 525 -51.69 -11.55 -12.19
C TRP A 525 -52.59 -10.42 -11.66
N GLN A 526 -52.38 -9.19 -12.15
CA GLN A 526 -53.17 -8.04 -11.74
C GLN A 526 -54.64 -8.23 -12.10
N GLN A 527 -54.93 -8.70 -13.32
CA GLN A 527 -56.29 -8.99 -13.78
C GLN A 527 -56.96 -10.09 -12.94
N ASP A 528 -56.21 -11.13 -12.60
CA ASP A 528 -56.74 -12.30 -11.88
C ASP A 528 -56.98 -12.01 -10.40
N PHE A 529 -56.11 -11.21 -9.76
CA PHE A 529 -56.03 -11.14 -8.29
C PHE A 529 -56.25 -9.76 -7.67
N ASN A 530 -55.94 -8.64 -8.35
CA ASN A 530 -55.92 -7.33 -7.67
C ASN A 530 -57.29 -6.87 -7.16
N ASP A 531 -58.39 -7.30 -7.76
CA ASP A 531 -59.75 -6.95 -7.33
C ASP A 531 -60.41 -8.03 -6.44
N ARG A 532 -59.60 -8.87 -5.80
CA ARG A 532 -60.05 -9.99 -4.98
C ARG A 532 -59.37 -10.01 -3.63
N TRP A 533 -60.05 -10.56 -2.63
CA TRP A 533 -59.44 -10.88 -1.34
C TRP A 533 -58.53 -12.11 -1.48
N PRO A 534 -57.33 -12.16 -0.85
CA PRO A 534 -56.81 -11.23 0.15
C PRO A 534 -56.07 -9.99 -0.39
N PHE A 535 -55.79 -9.93 -1.69
CA PHE A 535 -54.99 -8.85 -2.30
C PHE A 535 -55.61 -7.46 -2.14
N SER A 536 -56.94 -7.36 -2.16
CA SER A 536 -57.68 -6.13 -1.82
C SER A 536 -58.61 -6.39 -0.63
N PRO A 537 -58.25 -5.91 0.58
CA PRO A 537 -58.95 -6.25 1.83
C PRO A 537 -60.43 -5.84 1.89
N ASP A 538 -60.83 -4.85 1.08
CA ASP A 538 -62.19 -4.30 0.98
C ASP A 538 -63.13 -5.16 0.11
N LYS A 539 -62.59 -6.13 -0.65
CA LYS A 539 -63.36 -6.93 -1.60
C LYS A 539 -63.97 -8.18 -0.96
N GLN A 540 -65.21 -8.47 -1.35
CA GLN A 540 -65.92 -9.70 -0.96
C GLN A 540 -65.59 -10.88 -1.88
N SER A 541 -65.34 -10.60 -3.17
CA SER A 541 -64.89 -11.62 -4.12
C SER A 541 -63.53 -12.18 -3.73
N GLU A 542 -63.37 -13.49 -3.77
CA GLU A 542 -62.16 -14.18 -3.32
C GLU A 542 -61.28 -14.60 -4.50
N ALA A 543 -59.96 -14.63 -4.27
CA ALA A 543 -58.99 -15.13 -5.22
C ALA A 543 -59.18 -16.65 -5.45
N SER A 544 -59.00 -17.10 -6.69
CA SER A 544 -59.09 -18.53 -6.99
C SER A 544 -57.84 -19.27 -6.50
N LEU A 545 -57.98 -20.18 -5.53
CA LEU A 545 -56.88 -21.02 -5.04
C LEU A 545 -56.26 -21.90 -6.14
N PRO A 546 -57.03 -22.56 -7.02
CA PRO A 546 -56.46 -23.29 -8.16
C PRO A 546 -55.65 -22.40 -9.09
N LEU A 547 -56.14 -21.18 -9.38
CA LEU A 547 -55.42 -20.24 -10.24
C LEU A 547 -54.13 -19.74 -9.57
N LEU A 548 -54.19 -19.42 -8.28
CA LEU A 548 -53.02 -19.05 -7.48
C LEU A 548 -51.97 -20.16 -7.49
N SER A 549 -52.39 -21.43 -7.41
CA SER A 549 -51.48 -22.57 -7.52
C SER A 549 -50.74 -22.64 -8.88
N GLN A 550 -51.38 -22.25 -9.98
CA GLN A 550 -50.74 -22.25 -11.31
C GLN A 550 -49.60 -21.23 -11.40
N TYR A 551 -49.63 -20.17 -10.60
CA TYR A 551 -48.55 -19.20 -10.53
C TYR A 551 -47.42 -19.64 -9.60
N LEU A 552 -47.79 -20.17 -8.42
CA LEU A 552 -46.86 -20.33 -7.30
C LEU A 552 -46.21 -21.71 -7.16
N ARG A 553 -46.68 -22.74 -7.88
CA ARG A 553 -46.06 -24.09 -7.81
C ARG A 553 -44.54 -24.02 -7.94
N ASN A 554 -43.86 -24.69 -7.01
CA ASN A 554 -42.40 -24.63 -6.87
C ASN A 554 -41.61 -24.97 -8.13
N ASP A 555 -42.09 -25.88 -8.97
CA ASP A 555 -41.37 -26.30 -10.17
C ASP A 555 -42.05 -25.97 -11.49
N THR A 556 -43.38 -25.96 -11.48
CA THR A 556 -44.21 -25.80 -12.69
C THR A 556 -45.04 -24.52 -12.69
N GLY A 557 -44.93 -23.71 -11.65
CA GLY A 557 -45.64 -22.44 -11.56
C GLY A 557 -45.12 -21.44 -12.60
N ARG A 558 -46.02 -20.60 -13.13
CA ARG A 558 -45.67 -19.60 -14.16
C ARG A 558 -44.51 -18.71 -13.73
N ILE A 559 -44.47 -18.27 -12.47
CA ILE A 559 -43.41 -17.42 -11.93
C ILE A 559 -42.07 -18.17 -11.91
N THR A 560 -42.04 -19.38 -11.35
CA THR A 560 -40.82 -20.18 -11.29
C THR A 560 -40.31 -20.56 -12.68
N GLN A 561 -41.20 -20.87 -13.63
CA GLN A 561 -40.82 -21.13 -15.01
C GLN A 561 -40.19 -19.90 -15.66
N PHE A 562 -40.79 -18.71 -15.49
CA PHE A 562 -40.20 -17.47 -15.98
C PHE A 562 -38.80 -17.24 -15.40
N VAL A 563 -38.64 -17.40 -14.08
CA VAL A 563 -37.35 -17.25 -13.42
C VAL A 563 -36.32 -18.25 -13.95
N LYS A 564 -36.68 -19.54 -14.05
CA LYS A 564 -35.76 -20.58 -14.56
C LYS A 564 -35.35 -20.34 -16.02
N THR A 565 -36.27 -19.89 -16.87
CA THR A 565 -36.02 -19.72 -18.32
C THR A 565 -35.34 -18.39 -18.65
N SER A 566 -35.77 -17.30 -18.01
CA SER A 566 -35.34 -15.94 -18.36
C SER A 566 -34.27 -15.37 -17.43
N LEU A 567 -34.13 -15.90 -16.22
CA LEU A 567 -33.20 -15.40 -15.19
C LEU A 567 -32.26 -16.49 -14.63
N GLY A 568 -32.32 -17.74 -15.09
CA GLY A 568 -31.64 -18.87 -14.44
C GLY A 568 -30.11 -18.78 -14.37
N GLY A 569 -29.48 -18.00 -15.25
CA GLY A 569 -28.05 -17.74 -15.25
C GLY A 569 -27.61 -16.61 -14.32
N VAL A 570 -28.54 -15.74 -13.90
CA VAL A 570 -28.26 -14.56 -13.05
C VAL A 570 -28.96 -14.61 -11.70
N LEU A 571 -29.91 -15.54 -11.52
CA LEU A 571 -30.66 -15.76 -10.29
C LEU A 571 -30.68 -17.26 -10.01
N ARG A 572 -30.19 -17.64 -8.83
CA ARG A 572 -30.12 -19.04 -8.40
C ARG A 572 -30.95 -19.25 -7.16
N ARG A 573 -31.47 -20.46 -7.00
CA ARG A 573 -32.20 -20.88 -5.80
C ARG A 573 -31.20 -21.46 -4.79
N GLU A 574 -31.03 -20.78 -3.67
CA GLU A 574 -30.24 -21.24 -2.52
C GLU A 574 -31.19 -21.66 -1.40
N GLY A 575 -31.39 -22.97 -1.25
CA GLY A 575 -32.40 -23.52 -0.34
C GLY A 575 -33.81 -23.05 -0.74
N ARG A 576 -34.42 -22.20 0.10
CA ARG A 576 -35.79 -21.68 -0.08
C ARG A 576 -35.84 -20.27 -0.70
N HIS A 577 -34.69 -19.62 -0.87
CA HIS A 577 -34.62 -18.25 -1.36
C HIS A 577 -33.95 -18.18 -2.74
N TRP A 578 -34.39 -17.21 -3.53
CA TRP A 578 -33.77 -16.78 -4.78
C TRP A 578 -32.77 -15.67 -4.50
N VAL A 579 -31.55 -15.88 -4.96
CA VAL A 579 -30.40 -15.01 -4.71
C VAL A 579 -29.72 -14.68 -6.04
N PRO A 580 -29.35 -13.42 -6.30
CA PRO A 580 -28.56 -13.04 -7.47
C PRO A 580 -27.22 -13.80 -7.53
N ASP A 581 -26.82 -14.20 -8.73
CA ASP A 581 -25.49 -14.75 -8.98
C ASP A 581 -24.44 -13.63 -8.91
N ALA A 582 -23.52 -13.72 -7.95
CA ALA A 582 -22.51 -12.67 -7.73
C ALA A 582 -21.62 -12.38 -8.94
N ILE A 583 -21.42 -13.35 -9.84
CA ILE A 583 -20.51 -13.23 -11.00
C ILE A 583 -21.32 -12.84 -12.24
N ALA A 584 -22.37 -13.59 -12.54
CA ALA A 584 -23.16 -13.43 -13.75
C ALA A 584 -24.13 -12.24 -13.71
N ALA A 585 -24.62 -11.85 -12.52
CA ALA A 585 -25.47 -10.68 -12.36
C ALA A 585 -24.70 -9.36 -12.19
N GLN A 586 -23.37 -9.40 -12.26
CA GLN A 586 -22.57 -8.18 -12.08
C GLN A 586 -22.78 -7.20 -13.24
N GLY A 587 -23.10 -5.95 -12.90
CA GLY A 587 -23.56 -4.94 -13.85
C GLY A 587 -25.08 -4.88 -14.04
N LEU A 588 -25.84 -5.79 -13.42
CA LEU A 588 -27.30 -5.71 -13.30
C LEU A 588 -27.70 -5.24 -11.91
N HIS A 589 -28.73 -4.39 -11.84
CA HIS A 589 -29.32 -3.97 -10.58
C HIS A 589 -30.71 -4.59 -10.44
N PHE A 590 -30.81 -5.67 -9.66
CA PHE A 590 -32.11 -6.25 -9.34
C PHE A 590 -32.95 -5.28 -8.51
N ASN A 591 -34.24 -5.18 -8.84
CA ASN A 591 -35.19 -4.50 -7.98
C ASN A 591 -35.34 -5.28 -6.66
N PRO A 592 -35.02 -4.67 -5.50
CA PRO A 592 -35.13 -5.37 -4.21
C PRO A 592 -36.57 -5.78 -3.92
N ASP A 593 -37.57 -5.02 -4.35
CA ASP A 593 -38.98 -5.37 -4.18
C ASP A 593 -39.34 -6.63 -4.97
N PHE A 594 -38.78 -6.80 -6.17
CA PHE A 594 -38.94 -8.02 -6.96
C PHE A 594 -38.37 -9.23 -6.24
N LEU A 595 -37.15 -9.13 -5.70
CA LEU A 595 -36.53 -10.23 -4.96
C LEU A 595 -37.33 -10.58 -3.69
N ASN A 596 -37.77 -9.58 -2.94
CA ASN A 596 -38.60 -9.76 -1.76
C ASN A 596 -39.93 -10.44 -2.11
N ALA A 597 -40.61 -9.98 -3.15
CA ALA A 597 -41.86 -10.56 -3.62
C ALA A 597 -41.68 -12.01 -4.08
N LEU A 598 -40.63 -12.30 -4.85
CA LEU A 598 -40.34 -13.65 -5.33
C LEU A 598 -40.05 -14.61 -4.16
N ASN A 599 -39.28 -14.16 -3.17
CA ASN A 599 -38.96 -14.95 -1.98
C ASN A 599 -40.19 -15.19 -1.10
N GLN A 600 -41.00 -14.16 -0.86
CA GLN A 600 -42.25 -14.28 -0.11
C GLN A 600 -43.22 -15.27 -0.76
N LEU A 601 -43.36 -15.22 -2.09
CA LEU A 601 -44.20 -16.13 -2.84
C LEU A 601 -43.65 -17.57 -2.85
N SER A 602 -42.33 -17.74 -2.90
CA SER A 602 -41.68 -19.06 -2.82
C SER A 602 -41.83 -19.68 -1.42
N GLU A 603 -41.69 -18.88 -0.36
CA GLU A 603 -41.92 -19.31 1.02
C GLU A 603 -43.37 -19.79 1.20
N LEU A 604 -44.32 -19.03 0.64
CA LEU A 604 -45.73 -19.39 0.66
C LEU A 604 -46.00 -20.69 -0.12
N ALA A 605 -45.37 -20.88 -1.29
CA ALA A 605 -45.48 -22.09 -2.07
C ALA A 605 -45.03 -23.34 -1.30
N ASP A 606 -43.92 -23.22 -0.58
CA ASP A 606 -43.36 -24.27 0.28
C ASP A 606 -44.25 -24.63 1.49
N VAL A 607 -45.18 -23.75 1.89
CA VAL A 607 -46.11 -24.00 3.01
C VAL A 607 -47.47 -24.47 2.51
N ALA A 608 -48.07 -23.75 1.56
CA ALA A 608 -49.46 -23.93 1.17
C ALA A 608 -49.67 -24.76 -0.10
N PHE A 609 -48.64 -24.98 -0.91
CA PHE A 609 -48.76 -25.61 -2.25
C PHE A 609 -47.80 -26.79 -2.44
N THR A 610 -47.44 -27.49 -1.36
CA THR A 610 -46.47 -28.60 -1.36
C THR A 610 -46.87 -29.76 -2.26
N GLY A 611 -48.16 -30.13 -2.29
CA GLY A 611 -48.74 -31.14 -3.18
C GLY A 611 -49.18 -30.61 -4.54
N GLY A 612 -48.90 -29.34 -4.82
CA GLY A 612 -49.30 -28.64 -6.04
C GLY A 612 -50.59 -27.85 -5.90
N ASP A 613 -51.66 -28.43 -5.32
CA ASP A 613 -52.87 -27.68 -4.96
C ASP A 613 -52.74 -27.07 -3.56
N ALA A 614 -53.59 -26.09 -3.24
CA ALA A 614 -53.63 -25.50 -1.91
C ALA A 614 -54.01 -26.56 -0.87
N SER A 615 -53.13 -26.85 0.08
CA SER A 615 -53.37 -27.75 1.20
C SER A 615 -52.38 -27.50 2.34
N VAL A 616 -52.90 -27.14 3.50
CA VAL A 616 -52.11 -26.87 4.72
C VAL A 616 -52.64 -27.74 5.85
N HIS A 617 -51.74 -28.47 6.50
CA HIS A 617 -52.05 -29.32 7.65
C HIS A 617 -51.60 -28.62 8.94
N PHE A 618 -52.44 -28.65 9.97
CA PHE A 618 -52.19 -28.05 11.27
C PHE A 618 -53.05 -28.72 12.33
N ALA A 619 -52.82 -28.42 13.60
CA ALA A 619 -53.66 -28.87 14.70
C ALA A 619 -54.19 -27.69 15.50
N LEU A 620 -55.42 -27.81 16.01
CA LEU A 620 -56.04 -26.82 16.90
C LEU A 620 -56.34 -27.43 18.26
N MET A 621 -56.29 -26.60 19.29
CA MET A 621 -56.64 -26.94 20.67
C MET A 621 -57.41 -25.77 21.28
N GLY A 622 -58.65 -26.01 21.70
CA GLY A 622 -59.43 -25.02 22.45
C GLY A 622 -58.79 -24.71 23.80
N LYS A 623 -58.84 -23.44 24.21
CA LYS A 623 -58.33 -22.98 25.51
C LYS A 623 -59.44 -22.33 26.33
N PRO A 624 -59.43 -22.50 27.66
CA PRO A 624 -60.44 -21.94 28.53
C PRO A 624 -60.38 -20.41 28.52
N ALA A 625 -61.55 -19.79 28.63
CA ALA A 625 -61.70 -18.36 28.77
C ALA A 625 -62.76 -18.03 29.82
N ARG A 626 -62.54 -16.93 30.55
CA ARG A 626 -63.47 -16.50 31.59
C ARG A 626 -64.85 -16.21 30.98
N ASP A 627 -65.89 -16.72 31.65
CA ASP A 627 -67.31 -16.51 31.31
C ASP A 627 -67.75 -17.11 29.95
N VAL A 628 -66.92 -17.97 29.34
CA VAL A 628 -67.23 -18.73 28.10
C VAL A 628 -67.46 -20.20 28.44
N MET A 629 -68.65 -20.70 28.13
CA MET A 629 -69.03 -22.11 28.36
C MET A 629 -68.61 -23.03 27.23
N GLN A 630 -68.76 -22.58 25.98
CA GLN A 630 -68.46 -23.38 24.78
C GLN A 630 -67.96 -22.48 23.65
N THR A 631 -67.01 -22.98 22.86
CA THR A 631 -66.53 -22.40 21.61
C THR A 631 -66.59 -23.47 20.54
N ASP A 632 -67.31 -23.19 19.45
CA ASP A 632 -67.42 -24.08 18.30
C ASP A 632 -66.81 -23.38 17.08
N LEU A 633 -65.79 -23.98 16.48
CA LEU A 633 -65.22 -23.56 15.21
C LEU A 633 -65.52 -24.62 14.16
N TYR A 634 -66.26 -24.23 13.12
CA TYR A 634 -66.42 -25.03 11.92
C TYR A 634 -65.49 -24.49 10.84
N LEU A 635 -64.67 -25.37 10.27
CA LEU A 635 -63.83 -25.12 9.10
C LEU A 635 -64.23 -26.16 8.06
N ASP A 636 -64.95 -25.72 7.04
CA ASP A 636 -65.55 -26.58 6.02
C ASP A 636 -66.41 -27.69 6.65
N GLN A 637 -65.94 -28.94 6.66
CA GLN A 637 -66.62 -30.09 7.26
C GLN A 637 -66.04 -30.49 8.63
N GLN A 638 -64.97 -29.83 9.06
CA GLN A 638 -64.25 -30.12 10.30
C GLN A 638 -64.78 -29.23 11.43
N LYS A 639 -64.96 -29.81 12.64
CA LYS A 639 -65.46 -29.09 13.83
C LYS A 639 -64.46 -29.20 14.98
N LEU A 640 -64.09 -28.06 15.57
CA LEU A 640 -63.52 -27.98 16.91
C LEU A 640 -64.64 -27.62 17.88
N ASP A 641 -65.01 -28.54 18.75
CA ASP A 641 -65.99 -28.34 19.83
C ASP A 641 -65.29 -28.32 21.18
N TYR A 642 -65.28 -27.16 21.84
CA TYR A 642 -64.63 -26.99 23.13
C TYR A 642 -65.59 -26.38 24.15
N HIS A 643 -65.97 -27.15 25.16
CA HIS A 643 -66.85 -26.83 26.27
C HIS A 643 -66.16 -26.97 27.64
N ASN A 644 -64.90 -26.52 27.75
CA ASN A 644 -64.05 -26.60 28.95
C ASN A 644 -63.73 -28.03 29.44
N GLN A 645 -63.76 -29.01 28.54
CA GLN A 645 -63.25 -30.36 28.77
C GLN A 645 -61.70 -30.41 28.73
N VAL A 646 -61.12 -31.59 28.96
CA VAL A 646 -59.66 -31.80 28.90
C VAL A 646 -59.13 -31.37 27.53
N GLU A 647 -58.12 -30.50 27.53
CA GLU A 647 -57.51 -29.94 26.33
C GLU A 647 -56.80 -31.03 25.52
N ASN A 648 -57.15 -31.14 24.23
CA ASN A 648 -56.50 -32.04 23.29
C ASN A 648 -56.23 -31.37 21.94
N TRP A 649 -55.17 -31.82 21.26
CA TRP A 649 -54.87 -31.38 19.90
C TRP A 649 -55.72 -32.16 18.91
N GLN A 650 -56.38 -31.44 18.00
CA GLN A 650 -57.20 -32.00 16.92
C GLN A 650 -56.61 -31.59 15.57
N PRO A 651 -56.37 -32.53 14.65
CA PRO A 651 -55.82 -32.21 13.33
C PRO A 651 -56.87 -31.56 12.41
N PHE A 652 -56.44 -30.59 11.63
CA PHE A 652 -57.20 -29.84 10.64
C PHE A 652 -56.44 -29.74 9.33
N VAL A 653 -57.18 -29.59 8.23
CA VAL A 653 -56.64 -29.34 6.89
C VAL A 653 -57.36 -28.14 6.29
N TRP A 654 -56.63 -27.27 5.61
CA TRP A 654 -57.24 -26.16 4.88
C TRP A 654 -56.69 -26.05 3.46
N PRO A 655 -57.54 -25.85 2.43
CA PRO A 655 -58.98 -26.12 2.43
C PRO A 655 -59.27 -27.63 2.52
N ASP A 656 -60.34 -28.03 3.21
CA ASP A 656 -60.78 -29.44 3.34
C ASP A 656 -61.86 -29.81 2.32
N SER A 657 -62.68 -28.84 1.88
CA SER A 657 -63.68 -29.08 0.84
C SER A 657 -63.74 -27.99 -0.23
N GLN A 658 -63.89 -28.40 -1.49
CA GLN A 658 -64.19 -27.49 -2.59
C GLN A 658 -65.70 -27.28 -2.78
N TRP A 659 -66.54 -28.05 -2.09
CA TRP A 659 -68.00 -27.99 -2.23
C TRP A 659 -68.62 -27.22 -1.07
N LYS A 660 -69.03 -25.97 -1.34
CA LYS A 660 -69.57 -25.01 -0.36
C LYS A 660 -68.69 -24.83 0.89
N PRO A 661 -67.42 -24.44 0.73
CA PRO A 661 -66.53 -24.13 1.85
C PRO A 661 -67.11 -22.99 2.69
N HIS A 662 -66.93 -23.11 4.00
CA HIS A 662 -67.58 -22.23 4.96
C HIS A 662 -66.86 -22.27 6.31
N THR A 663 -66.64 -21.12 6.92
CA THR A 663 -66.02 -21.02 8.24
C THR A 663 -66.93 -20.26 9.18
N THR A 664 -67.28 -20.87 10.31
CA THR A 664 -68.05 -20.22 11.38
C THR A 664 -67.35 -20.37 12.72
N LEU A 665 -67.34 -19.30 13.51
CA LEU A 665 -66.90 -19.32 14.90
C LEU A 665 -68.07 -18.88 15.77
N THR A 666 -68.58 -19.77 16.60
CA THR A 666 -69.64 -19.49 17.56
C THR A 666 -69.15 -19.71 18.98
N TRP A 667 -69.81 -19.06 19.92
CA TRP A 667 -69.49 -19.19 21.33
C TRP A 667 -70.76 -19.07 22.18
N THR A 668 -70.75 -19.75 23.31
CA THR A 668 -71.83 -19.71 24.32
C THR A 668 -71.24 -19.19 25.62
N SER A 669 -71.91 -18.20 26.22
CA SER A 669 -71.49 -17.58 27.48
C SER A 669 -72.22 -18.19 28.68
N VAL A 670 -71.77 -17.87 29.89
CA VAL A 670 -72.50 -18.23 31.12
C VAL A 670 -73.84 -17.50 31.29
N SER A 671 -74.06 -16.39 30.59
CA SER A 671 -75.21 -15.49 30.78
C SER A 671 -76.16 -15.40 29.59
N ALA A 672 -75.78 -15.95 28.43
CA ALA A 672 -76.52 -15.93 27.18
C ALA A 672 -76.18 -17.15 26.32
N GLY A 673 -77.16 -17.61 25.53
CA GLY A 673 -77.02 -18.75 24.61
C GLY A 673 -76.05 -18.51 23.45
N GLU A 674 -76.02 -19.45 22.51
CA GLU A 674 -75.08 -19.45 21.39
C GLU A 674 -75.14 -18.15 20.56
N ARG A 675 -73.97 -17.61 20.25
CA ARG A 675 -73.79 -16.41 19.44
C ARG A 675 -72.72 -16.63 18.38
N ILE A 676 -72.95 -16.07 17.20
CA ILE A 676 -72.00 -16.07 16.10
C ILE A 676 -71.00 -14.94 16.30
N TYR A 677 -69.71 -15.27 16.36
CA TYR A 677 -68.62 -14.30 16.28
C TYR A 677 -68.31 -13.96 14.83
N ALA A 678 -68.15 -14.98 13.98
CA ALA A 678 -67.84 -14.83 12.58
C ALA A 678 -68.54 -15.91 11.74
N ASP A 679 -68.94 -15.53 10.53
CA ASP A 679 -69.58 -16.37 9.53
C ASP A 679 -69.05 -15.94 8.15
N TYR A 680 -68.16 -16.76 7.57
CA TYR A 680 -67.50 -16.48 6.30
C TYR A 680 -67.73 -17.62 5.30
N PRO A 681 -68.52 -17.40 4.24
CA PRO A 681 -68.60 -18.33 3.11
C PRO A 681 -67.37 -18.21 2.21
N GLY A 682 -67.01 -19.31 1.55
CA GLY A 682 -65.89 -19.35 0.60
C GLY A 682 -64.66 -20.06 1.14
N SER A 683 -63.77 -20.47 0.23
CA SER A 683 -62.56 -21.24 0.55
C SER A 683 -61.60 -20.47 1.44
N TRP A 684 -61.67 -19.15 1.45
CA TRP A 684 -60.81 -18.30 2.26
C TRP A 684 -61.39 -17.94 3.63
N GLY A 685 -62.56 -18.47 4.00
CA GLY A 685 -63.25 -18.14 5.24
C GLY A 685 -62.37 -18.29 6.49
N PHE A 686 -61.54 -19.34 6.54
CA PHE A 686 -60.63 -19.55 7.66
C PHE A 686 -59.53 -18.50 7.73
N ILE A 687 -58.92 -18.14 6.59
CA ILE A 687 -57.88 -17.12 6.54
C ILE A 687 -58.48 -15.74 6.87
N ARG A 688 -59.73 -15.46 6.49
CA ARG A 688 -60.48 -14.26 6.92
C ARG A 688 -60.71 -14.22 8.43
N LEU A 689 -60.99 -15.37 9.05
CA LEU A 689 -61.11 -15.48 10.49
C LEU A 689 -59.76 -15.22 11.18
N LEU A 690 -58.68 -15.77 10.65
CA LEU A 690 -57.32 -15.54 11.14
C LEU A 690 -56.89 -14.07 11.03
N ASP A 691 -57.27 -13.36 9.95
CA ASP A 691 -57.02 -11.92 9.79
C ASP A 691 -57.63 -11.06 10.93
N ARG A 692 -58.66 -11.58 11.61
CA ARG A 692 -59.30 -10.93 12.76
C ARG A 692 -58.75 -11.39 14.11
N ALA A 693 -57.85 -12.36 14.13
CA ALA A 693 -57.26 -12.89 15.36
C ALA A 693 -56.13 -11.98 15.85
N GLN A 694 -56.01 -11.84 17.17
CA GLN A 694 -54.74 -11.44 17.78
C GLN A 694 -53.88 -12.69 17.88
N VAL A 695 -52.75 -12.70 17.19
CA VAL A 695 -51.84 -13.85 17.11
C VAL A 695 -50.63 -13.62 18.00
N GLN A 696 -50.33 -14.56 18.88
CA GLN A 696 -49.14 -14.56 19.71
C GLN A 696 -48.36 -15.87 19.51
N ALA A 697 -47.12 -15.78 19.03
CA ALA A 697 -46.24 -16.94 18.94
C ALA A 697 -45.82 -17.40 20.34
N THR A 698 -45.96 -18.70 20.61
CA THR A 698 -45.46 -19.34 21.83
C THR A 698 -44.09 -19.97 21.58
N ASP A 699 -43.91 -20.56 20.40
CA ASP A 699 -42.65 -21.06 19.85
C ASP A 699 -42.69 -20.98 18.31
N ASN A 700 -41.74 -21.61 17.62
CA ASN A 700 -41.61 -21.54 16.16
C ASN A 700 -42.71 -22.26 15.36
N SER A 701 -43.54 -23.10 15.98
CA SER A 701 -44.64 -23.82 15.31
C SER A 701 -45.96 -23.74 16.04
N THR A 702 -46.04 -23.02 17.16
CA THR A 702 -47.23 -22.93 18.01
C THR A 702 -47.64 -21.49 18.27
N PHE A 703 -48.90 -21.18 17.97
CA PHE A 703 -49.48 -19.85 18.02
C PHE A 703 -50.74 -19.86 18.87
N ILE A 704 -50.93 -18.83 19.68
CA ILE A 704 -52.20 -18.55 20.37
C ILE A 704 -52.99 -17.57 19.52
N LEU A 705 -54.17 -17.98 19.10
CA LEU A 705 -55.14 -17.18 18.36
C LEU A 705 -56.21 -16.70 19.33
N SER A 706 -56.42 -15.39 19.39
CA SER A 706 -57.39 -14.78 20.31
C SER A 706 -58.35 -13.85 19.58
N TRP A 707 -59.65 -14.07 19.74
CA TRP A 707 -60.71 -13.22 19.21
C TRP A 707 -61.52 -12.58 20.34
N LYS A 708 -61.55 -11.25 20.40
CA LYS A 708 -62.31 -10.52 21.44
C LYS A 708 -63.79 -10.46 21.06
N VAL A 709 -64.64 -11.15 21.80
CA VAL A 709 -66.10 -11.07 21.60
C VAL A 709 -66.67 -9.76 22.15
N LYS A 710 -67.89 -9.40 21.75
CA LYS A 710 -68.58 -8.16 22.15
C LYS A 710 -68.68 -7.97 23.67
N ASP A 711 -68.72 -9.07 24.41
CA ASP A 711 -68.84 -9.08 25.87
C ASP A 711 -67.46 -8.92 26.57
N GLY A 712 -66.38 -8.75 25.80
CA GLY A 712 -65.03 -8.48 26.28
C GLY A 712 -64.17 -9.72 26.52
N SER A 713 -64.78 -10.91 26.67
CA SER A 713 -64.05 -12.17 26.82
C SER A 713 -63.26 -12.55 25.54
N PRO A 714 -62.04 -13.09 25.66
CA PRO A 714 -61.30 -13.60 24.51
C PRO A 714 -61.68 -15.06 24.21
N LEU A 715 -61.95 -15.41 22.96
CA LEU A 715 -61.99 -16.79 22.50
C LEU A 715 -60.57 -17.20 22.13
N ASN A 716 -59.99 -18.13 22.90
CA ASN A 716 -58.59 -18.55 22.73
C ASN A 716 -58.52 -19.94 22.10
N ILE A 717 -57.78 -20.06 21.02
CA ILE A 717 -57.44 -21.34 20.37
C ILE A 717 -55.92 -21.38 20.18
N MET A 718 -55.29 -22.47 20.58
CA MET A 718 -53.89 -22.73 20.25
C MET A 718 -53.83 -23.46 18.91
N MET A 719 -52.97 -23.01 18.00
CA MET A 719 -52.72 -23.62 16.71
C MET A 719 -51.28 -24.12 16.66
N ARG A 720 -51.07 -25.34 16.22
CA ARG A 720 -49.75 -25.91 15.94
C ARG A 720 -49.62 -26.25 14.46
N THR A 721 -48.55 -25.81 13.83
CA THR A 721 -48.33 -25.94 12.38
C THR A 721 -47.28 -27.00 12.06
N ASP A 722 -47.45 -27.69 10.94
CA ASP A 722 -46.49 -28.70 10.48
C ASP A 722 -45.30 -28.08 9.73
N ALA A 723 -45.53 -26.96 9.05
CA ALA A 723 -44.52 -26.22 8.29
C ALA A 723 -44.73 -24.70 8.38
N GLY A 724 -43.67 -23.97 8.74
CA GLY A 724 -43.68 -22.51 8.85
C GLY A 724 -44.82 -21.99 9.72
N GLU A 725 -45.40 -20.85 9.33
CA GLU A 725 -46.56 -20.25 9.99
C GLU A 725 -47.90 -20.95 9.62
N GLY A 726 -47.85 -22.05 8.85
CA GLY A 726 -49.03 -22.78 8.40
C GLY A 726 -50.04 -21.87 7.70
N PRO A 727 -51.34 -21.92 8.06
CA PRO A 727 -52.36 -21.08 7.42
C PRO A 727 -52.15 -19.56 7.60
N LEU A 728 -51.42 -19.13 8.64
CA LEU A 728 -51.12 -17.71 8.86
C LEU A 728 -50.22 -17.14 7.76
N ALA A 729 -49.39 -17.96 7.11
CA ALA A 729 -48.50 -17.51 6.03
C ALA A 729 -49.27 -16.85 4.87
N LEU A 730 -50.54 -17.25 4.65
CA LEU A 730 -51.40 -16.70 3.60
C LEU A 730 -51.83 -15.27 3.88
N LEU A 731 -51.78 -14.81 5.14
CA LEU A 731 -52.04 -13.40 5.48
C LEU A 731 -50.97 -12.47 4.89
N LYS A 732 -49.78 -12.98 4.56
CA LYS A 732 -48.74 -12.22 3.86
C LYS A 732 -49.20 -11.77 2.46
N LEU A 733 -50.23 -12.39 1.86
CA LEU A 733 -50.82 -11.95 0.59
C LEU A 733 -51.71 -10.71 0.71
N LYS A 734 -52.03 -10.28 1.93
CA LYS A 734 -52.91 -9.13 2.16
C LYS A 734 -52.26 -7.84 1.65
N GLY A 735 -52.91 -7.18 0.69
CA GLY A 735 -52.37 -5.97 0.06
C GLY A 735 -51.17 -6.24 -0.86
N PHE A 736 -50.77 -7.50 -1.06
CA PHE A 736 -49.62 -7.83 -1.90
C PHE A 736 -49.84 -7.35 -3.34
N ARG A 737 -48.78 -6.79 -3.92
CA ARG A 737 -48.73 -6.38 -5.32
C ARG A 737 -47.44 -6.88 -5.92
N LEU A 738 -47.55 -7.45 -7.11
CA LEU A 738 -46.42 -8.01 -7.83
C LEU A 738 -45.62 -6.86 -8.48
N PRO A 739 -44.31 -6.71 -8.22
CA PRO A 739 -43.52 -5.61 -8.75
C PRO A 739 -43.48 -5.60 -10.28
N GLN A 740 -43.50 -4.41 -10.89
CA GLN A 740 -43.55 -4.27 -12.36
C GLN A 740 -42.19 -4.44 -13.04
N GLN A 741 -41.09 -4.32 -12.30
CA GLN A 741 -39.73 -4.35 -12.84
C GLN A 741 -38.89 -5.40 -12.09
N VAL A 742 -38.16 -6.20 -12.85
CA VAL A 742 -37.14 -7.14 -12.36
C VAL A 742 -35.82 -6.42 -12.11
N PHE A 743 -35.44 -5.52 -13.03
CA PHE A 743 -34.21 -4.72 -12.97
C PHE A 743 -34.53 -3.23 -12.90
N LEU A 744 -33.72 -2.47 -12.16
CA LEU A 744 -33.75 -1.01 -12.08
C LEU A 744 -32.74 -0.41 -13.07
N ASP A 745 -33.03 0.80 -13.56
CA ASP A 745 -32.09 1.56 -14.38
C ASP A 745 -30.91 2.05 -13.53
N THR A 746 -29.71 2.04 -14.09
CA THR A 746 -28.45 2.42 -13.41
C THR A 746 -28.45 3.84 -12.83
N ASP A 747 -29.31 4.73 -13.31
CA ASP A 747 -29.43 6.13 -12.84
C ASP A 747 -30.49 6.33 -11.74
N SER A 748 -31.20 5.27 -11.33
CA SER A 748 -32.36 5.34 -10.42
C SER A 748 -32.11 4.80 -9.02
N VAL A 749 -30.86 4.62 -8.61
CA VAL A 749 -30.50 4.11 -7.27
C VAL A 749 -30.59 5.25 -6.24
N PRO A 750 -31.49 5.21 -5.24
CA PRO A 750 -31.34 6.01 -4.05
C PRO A 750 -30.20 5.43 -3.20
N ASP A 751 -29.28 6.30 -2.75
CA ASP A 751 -28.24 5.95 -1.78
C ASP A 751 -28.87 5.24 -0.56
N VAL A 752 -28.62 3.94 -0.43
CA VAL A 752 -28.93 3.22 0.81
C VAL A 752 -27.77 3.51 1.77
N PRO A 753 -28.00 4.16 2.93
CA PRO A 753 -26.95 4.36 3.91
C PRO A 753 -26.48 2.99 4.40
N SER A 754 -25.17 2.77 4.39
CA SER A 754 -24.55 1.64 5.08
C SER A 754 -24.91 1.71 6.57
N ASP A 755 -25.81 0.84 7.00
CA ASP A 755 -26.13 0.64 8.40
C ASP A 755 -24.92 -0.02 9.08
N ASN A 756 -24.05 0.81 9.64
CA ASN A 756 -23.01 0.38 10.56
C ASN A 756 -23.70 -0.11 11.82
N GLY A 757 -23.81 -1.44 11.95
CA GLY A 757 -24.29 -2.11 13.14
C GLY A 757 -23.55 -1.63 14.40
N GLY A 758 -24.22 -0.76 15.14
CA GLY A 758 -23.91 -0.48 16.53
C GLY A 758 -24.26 -1.71 17.35
N GLY A 759 -23.25 -2.30 17.99
CA GLY A 759 -23.46 -3.33 19.00
C GLY A 759 -24.15 -2.72 20.22
N ASP A 760 -25.40 -3.11 20.45
CA ASP A 760 -26.02 -2.96 21.76
C ASP A 760 -25.69 -4.20 22.59
N GLY A 761 -25.02 -3.95 23.71
CA GLY A 761 -24.84 -4.94 24.76
C GLY A 761 -26.12 -5.13 25.56
N LEU A 762 -26.46 -6.38 25.81
CA LEU A 762 -26.94 -6.93 27.08
C LEU A 762 -26.67 -8.44 27.11
#